data_AF-A0A2E3R205-F1
#
_entry.id   AF-A0A2E3R205-F1
#
_cell.length_a   1.000
_cell.length_b   1.000
_cell.length_c   1.000
_cell.angle_alpha   90.00
_cell.angle_beta   90.00
_cell.angle_gamma   90.00
#
_symmetry.space_group_name_H-M   'P 1'
#
loop_
_entity.id
_entity.type
_entity.pdbx_description
1 polymer ?
#
loop_
_entity_poly.entity_id
_entity_poly.type
_entity_poly.pdbx_seq_one_letter_code
_entity_poly.pdbx_strand_id
1 'polypeptide(L)'
;MRILLFLFLIAVSASPSAQTFVWTAGGAGDWTTGTNWNNCIEVSPGPPCFHPLSTDHTAILPAGTVVTLDESRFIGALQVEGNAVLRGTGYVGTGVLEISPGRQFSIDAEVGTDAITADASTQIGGTGRLRITDGIATSTALSVGTVECNNSLGETCDLTGSTVTSPALWMTGGGLMLVDGSAASSLDAMRVDARPLGSGGPVPGDITFTGAPATFDLSSVITFDSFGTIDFNGGSASVETVALQSANVDGLRNLADLTVTGEMDWNSGTIETAGVFTVSPGATVLSRGNNHIKGRMEVAGILEWTNLRLTLGSNVNDPTPASGDLVILPEGLFRAYSNSNQVAGPGALVVQGTLQSDASIGPFPFPSFDTVRLVPDSLAIDGGDVRVLAGTLQMNTGIEPGGISINEASILIPTGTMIELFNQDLAIDAATTVRGGGTLGLYGSSSAVSTLTSAADIRVGALEVNSNFDLVDLSAGAVNAGTVTHYAGLLRLPGGAPVRELLVPGINAQVEYEPGGTLRFRTLDVYGKVDFGGADVVVRTLFAFGQGASTTLLDNIRRLTISRRLASGTWGTGTINASQIIIESGAELDLVGGAHTYTGTLRNSGLIRHTGGDLRINGSFFNNGLYLFEAALGDNVEGSGSFTNLGVFERSEAGTEGVVGVPFDNQGTVRLPGGALRFGGPLTNTGTLAGTGTLDLPSPPLVSGIVAPGLSPGVLTIDGSITLATDARLDIEVGGLAVGTEYDQLSATDTGTLGGTLAVTFVDGFVPSPGESYTLVTCATACVGAFDTVDLPLGVVGDVTVSATDVALSITSVGVALSRFEPVGAVVVGPEGGDFRIKYEINNPTGQTVTTQTWTTLTTPGGTTSEVQSAAALTLAPDEAVARATRIVLQAGAADGTYTYRRYVGTQGVDTLAVASYAFDKSASAALATAQASDAVAGEATVTVGETGVTSDAPATVAAAPSASVALPAATTLRAPYPNPAPGRATVAYEVAEAAVVRVAVYDALGREVAVVTDGPTEAGRFEVAVDARAWAPGVYVVRLAAGAVVATKRLTVVR
;
A
#
# COMPACT_ATOMS: atom_id res chain seq x y z
N MET A 1 42.42 -53.38 -94.13
CA MET A 1 41.69 -54.47 -94.81
C MET A 1 40.20 -54.12 -94.72
N ARG A 2 39.66 -53.33 -95.66
CA ARG A 2 38.80 -53.68 -96.82
C ARG A 2 37.29 -53.46 -96.54
N ILE A 3 36.61 -52.77 -97.47
CA ILE A 3 35.15 -52.73 -97.81
C ILE A 3 34.33 -51.60 -97.15
N LEU A 4 33.93 -50.51 -97.85
CA LEU A 4 32.75 -50.26 -98.74
C LEU A 4 31.40 -50.20 -97.98
N LEU A 5 30.71 -49.04 -97.94
CA LEU A 5 29.37 -48.80 -98.56
C LEU A 5 28.81 -47.38 -98.31
N PHE A 6 28.17 -46.85 -99.37
CA PHE A 6 27.30 -45.68 -99.51
C PHE A 6 25.99 -45.77 -98.69
N LEU A 7 25.37 -44.62 -98.35
CA LEU A 7 24.06 -44.21 -98.92
C LEU A 7 23.70 -42.74 -98.64
N PHE A 8 22.90 -42.16 -99.54
CA PHE A 8 22.66 -40.75 -99.86
C PHE A 8 21.13 -40.50 -99.92
N LEU A 9 20.66 -39.26 -99.66
CA LEU A 9 19.45 -38.50 -100.13
C LEU A 9 18.85 -37.64 -98.97
N ILE A 10 18.82 -36.29 -98.93
CA ILE A 10 18.31 -35.19 -99.82
C ILE A 10 16.75 -35.17 -99.89
N ALA A 11 15.92 -34.12 -99.67
CA ALA A 11 15.99 -32.63 -99.70
C ALA A 11 14.87 -32.01 -98.78
N VAL A 12 14.99 -30.87 -98.04
CA VAL A 12 14.97 -29.40 -98.33
C VAL A 12 13.63 -28.75 -98.76
N SER A 13 13.09 -27.80 -97.95
CA SER A 13 12.68 -26.39 -98.30
C SER A 13 12.08 -25.69 -97.04
N ALA A 14 12.23 -24.38 -96.73
CA ALA A 14 12.47 -23.18 -97.54
C ALA A 14 13.07 -21.97 -96.75
N SER A 15 14.00 -21.21 -97.40
CA SER A 15 14.28 -19.74 -97.44
C SER A 15 14.35 -18.86 -96.14
N PRO A 16 15.18 -17.78 -96.04
CA PRO A 16 16.11 -17.14 -96.99
C PRO A 16 17.59 -17.10 -96.51
N SER A 17 18.47 -16.54 -97.33
CA SER A 17 19.94 -16.38 -97.20
C SER A 17 20.55 -16.10 -95.81
N ALA A 18 21.44 -16.98 -95.36
CA ALA A 18 22.60 -16.62 -94.53
C ALA A 18 23.85 -17.17 -95.24
N GLN A 19 24.67 -16.28 -95.81
CA GLN A 19 26.01 -16.67 -96.25
C GLN A 19 26.86 -16.75 -94.98
N THR A 20 27.26 -17.95 -94.57
CA THR A 20 28.19 -18.10 -93.44
C THR A 20 29.55 -17.58 -93.87
N PHE A 21 29.91 -16.38 -93.40
CA PHE A 21 31.23 -15.79 -93.62
C PHE A 21 32.18 -16.30 -92.54
N VAL A 22 33.24 -16.97 -92.97
CA VAL A 22 34.26 -17.57 -92.10
C VAL A 22 35.46 -16.63 -92.01
N TRP A 23 35.77 -16.16 -90.80
CA TRP A 23 36.92 -15.29 -90.52
C TRP A 23 37.99 -16.02 -89.72
N THR A 24 39.15 -16.28 -90.30
CA THR A 24 40.25 -16.95 -89.58
C THR A 24 41.18 -15.91 -88.94
N ALA A 25 41.26 -15.88 -87.61
CA ALA A 25 42.23 -15.04 -86.92
C ALA A 25 43.66 -15.56 -87.18
N GLY A 26 44.53 -14.75 -87.79
CA GLY A 26 45.97 -15.07 -87.89
C GLY A 26 46.64 -14.96 -86.52
N GLY A 27 47.59 -15.85 -86.22
CA GLY A 27 48.25 -15.92 -84.91
C GLY A 27 48.75 -14.56 -84.39
N ALA A 28 48.48 -14.30 -83.11
CA ALA A 28 48.69 -13.04 -82.38
C ALA A 28 47.84 -11.84 -82.87
N GLY A 29 46.58 -12.07 -83.22
CA GLY A 29 45.64 -11.04 -83.69
C GLY A 29 45.27 -10.01 -82.62
N ASP A 30 45.24 -8.75 -83.02
CA ASP A 30 44.85 -7.61 -82.19
C ASP A 30 43.48 -7.08 -82.66
N TRP A 31 42.40 -7.19 -81.88
CA TRP A 31 41.04 -6.72 -82.28
C TRP A 31 40.79 -5.25 -81.90
N THR A 32 41.85 -4.55 -81.51
CA THR A 32 41.86 -3.17 -81.00
C THR A 32 41.79 -2.11 -82.10
N THR A 33 42.16 -2.45 -83.33
CA THR A 33 42.06 -1.56 -84.49
C THR A 33 41.14 -2.18 -85.53
N GLY A 34 40.22 -1.38 -86.08
CA GLY A 34 39.32 -1.81 -87.16
C GLY A 34 40.04 -2.25 -88.46
N THR A 35 41.37 -2.37 -88.45
CA THR A 35 42.24 -2.69 -89.60
C THR A 35 42.68 -4.14 -89.71
N ASN A 36 42.53 -4.99 -88.68
CA ASN A 36 42.83 -6.44 -88.79
C ASN A 36 41.70 -7.26 -89.44
N TRP A 37 40.56 -6.63 -89.71
CA TRP A 37 39.43 -7.19 -90.46
C TRP A 37 39.54 -6.93 -91.97
N ASN A 38 40.76 -6.83 -92.51
CA ASN A 38 41.00 -6.53 -93.93
C ASN A 38 41.50 -7.71 -94.76
N ASN A 39 41.57 -8.94 -94.22
CA ASN A 39 41.87 -10.13 -95.02
C ASN A 39 40.59 -10.79 -95.56
N CYS A 40 39.72 -10.03 -96.21
CA CYS A 40 38.81 -10.61 -97.20
C CYS A 40 39.61 -10.79 -98.50
N ILE A 41 39.82 -12.03 -98.94
CA ILE A 41 40.25 -12.29 -100.32
C ILE A 41 39.10 -11.85 -101.23
N GLU A 42 39.27 -10.72 -101.92
CA GLU A 42 38.38 -10.27 -102.98
C GLU A 42 38.29 -11.35 -104.07
N VAL A 43 37.13 -11.99 -104.21
CA VAL A 43 36.74 -12.66 -105.46
C VAL A 43 35.56 -11.89 -106.03
N SER A 44 35.82 -11.05 -107.03
CA SER A 44 34.77 -10.38 -107.81
C SER A 44 33.98 -11.41 -108.63
N PRO A 45 32.63 -11.31 -108.73
CA PRO A 45 31.80 -10.17 -108.35
C PRO A 45 30.92 -10.45 -107.11
N GLY A 46 31.14 -9.71 -106.02
CA GLY A 46 30.32 -9.72 -104.80
C GLY A 46 30.27 -8.33 -104.13
N PRO A 47 29.28 -8.05 -103.24
CA PRO A 47 29.00 -6.71 -102.71
C PRO A 47 30.06 -6.22 -101.69
N PRO A 48 30.12 -4.89 -101.41
CA PRO A 48 31.16 -4.28 -100.57
C PRO A 48 31.13 -4.79 -99.13
N CYS A 49 32.32 -4.88 -98.53
CA CYS A 49 32.54 -5.35 -97.17
C CYS A 49 31.71 -4.55 -96.16
N PHE A 50 30.77 -5.22 -95.50
CA PHE A 50 30.05 -4.69 -94.35
C PHE A 50 30.83 -5.00 -93.06
N HIS A 51 31.02 -3.97 -92.24
CA HIS A 51 31.59 -4.09 -90.90
C HIS A 51 30.67 -4.92 -89.98
N PRO A 52 31.22 -5.66 -88.99
CA PRO A 52 30.46 -6.58 -88.16
C PRO A 52 29.46 -5.82 -87.29
N LEU A 53 28.19 -5.86 -87.70
CA LEU A 53 27.03 -5.47 -86.90
C LEU A 53 25.87 -6.50 -87.03
N SER A 54 26.08 -7.66 -87.66
CA SER A 54 25.03 -8.68 -87.86
C SER A 54 25.35 -10.03 -87.21
N THR A 55 24.29 -10.71 -86.78
CA THR A 55 24.22 -11.95 -86.01
C THR A 55 24.60 -13.23 -86.76
N ASP A 56 25.04 -13.15 -88.02
CA ASP A 56 25.08 -14.31 -88.93
C ASP A 56 26.51 -14.75 -89.34
N HIS A 57 27.55 -14.24 -88.68
CA HIS A 57 28.97 -14.46 -89.07
C HIS A 57 29.73 -15.41 -88.15
N THR A 58 30.60 -16.27 -88.69
CA THR A 58 31.45 -17.20 -87.91
C THR A 58 32.92 -16.76 -87.89
N ALA A 59 33.46 -16.51 -86.70
CA ALA A 59 34.89 -16.29 -86.50
C ALA A 59 35.56 -17.59 -86.05
N ILE A 60 36.70 -17.96 -86.65
CA ILE A 60 37.48 -19.16 -86.34
C ILE A 60 38.82 -18.75 -85.72
N LEU A 61 39.11 -19.28 -84.52
CA LEU A 61 40.38 -19.17 -83.82
C LEU A 61 41.21 -20.44 -84.04
N PRO A 62 42.29 -20.38 -84.85
CA PRO A 62 43.18 -21.52 -85.06
C PRO A 62 44.09 -21.76 -83.82
N ALA A 63 44.79 -22.90 -83.82
CA ALA A 63 45.70 -23.27 -82.74
C ALA A 63 46.83 -22.25 -82.49
N GLY A 64 47.07 -21.92 -81.22
CA GLY A 64 48.09 -20.97 -80.76
C GLY A 64 47.67 -19.49 -80.80
N THR A 65 46.40 -19.20 -81.04
CA THR A 65 45.93 -17.81 -81.22
C THR A 65 45.75 -17.10 -79.88
N VAL A 66 46.38 -15.93 -79.71
CA VAL A 66 46.11 -14.99 -78.62
C VAL A 66 45.45 -13.76 -79.22
N VAL A 67 44.24 -13.43 -78.79
CA VAL A 67 43.46 -12.28 -79.25
C VAL A 67 43.36 -11.25 -78.14
N THR A 68 43.72 -10.00 -78.43
CA THR A 68 43.56 -8.88 -77.49
C THR A 68 42.32 -8.05 -77.85
N LEU A 69 41.46 -7.81 -76.86
CA LEU A 69 40.16 -7.15 -76.98
C LEU A 69 40.16 -5.85 -76.15
N ASP A 70 40.15 -4.67 -76.79
CA ASP A 70 40.02 -3.39 -76.07
C ASP A 70 38.65 -2.72 -76.26
N GLU A 71 37.85 -3.19 -77.22
CA GLU A 71 36.47 -2.73 -77.48
C GLU A 71 35.50 -3.91 -77.58
N SER A 72 34.21 -3.67 -77.31
CA SER A 72 33.17 -4.69 -77.44
C SER A 72 32.87 -5.05 -78.90
N ARG A 73 32.60 -6.32 -79.16
CA ARG A 73 32.30 -6.90 -80.47
C ARG A 73 31.16 -7.91 -80.37
N PHE A 74 30.31 -7.97 -81.39
CA PHE A 74 29.26 -8.98 -81.53
C PHE A 74 29.49 -9.74 -82.84
N ILE A 75 29.49 -11.07 -82.76
CA ILE A 75 29.66 -12.00 -83.87
C ILE A 75 28.55 -13.05 -83.80
N GLY A 76 28.29 -13.80 -84.88
CA GLY A 76 27.23 -14.81 -84.89
C GLY A 76 27.64 -16.13 -84.25
N ALA A 77 28.81 -16.65 -84.60
CA ALA A 77 29.40 -17.84 -84.00
C ALA A 77 30.92 -17.66 -83.84
N LEU A 78 31.49 -18.21 -82.76
CA LEU A 78 32.92 -18.27 -82.50
C LEU A 78 33.35 -19.73 -82.43
N GLN A 79 34.17 -20.17 -83.38
CA GLN A 79 34.69 -21.54 -83.43
C GLN A 79 36.17 -21.56 -83.04
N VAL A 80 36.55 -22.46 -82.14
CA VAL A 80 37.93 -22.63 -81.65
C VAL A 80 38.46 -23.97 -82.13
N GLU A 81 39.34 -23.94 -83.14
CA GLU A 81 39.89 -25.15 -83.80
C GLU A 81 41.17 -25.67 -83.14
N GLY A 82 41.79 -24.89 -82.25
CA GLY A 82 42.94 -25.32 -81.43
C GLY A 82 43.13 -24.44 -80.19
N ASN A 83 44.23 -24.61 -79.46
CA ASN A 83 44.40 -23.88 -78.19
C ASN A 83 44.42 -22.36 -78.41
N ALA A 84 43.59 -21.60 -77.72
CA ALA A 84 43.48 -20.14 -77.92
C ALA A 84 43.30 -19.38 -76.61
N VAL A 85 43.64 -18.08 -76.61
CA VAL A 85 43.52 -17.17 -75.47
C VAL A 85 42.82 -15.89 -75.92
N LEU A 86 41.74 -15.49 -75.26
CA LEU A 86 41.15 -14.16 -75.36
C LEU A 86 41.59 -13.35 -74.14
N ARG A 87 42.06 -12.11 -74.32
CA ARG A 87 42.48 -11.23 -73.21
C ARG A 87 42.15 -9.77 -73.51
N GLY A 88 42.05 -8.93 -72.50
CA GLY A 88 41.79 -7.49 -72.64
C GLY A 88 40.50 -7.03 -71.96
N THR A 89 40.14 -5.76 -72.13
CA THR A 89 39.00 -5.12 -71.44
C THR A 89 37.68 -5.11 -72.23
N GLY A 90 37.69 -5.50 -73.50
CA GLY A 90 36.51 -5.59 -74.35
C GLY A 90 35.67 -6.86 -74.12
N TYR A 91 34.42 -6.83 -74.57
CA TYR A 91 33.48 -7.96 -74.52
C TYR A 91 33.23 -8.58 -75.91
N VAL A 92 33.19 -9.91 -76.02
CA VAL A 92 32.76 -10.61 -77.25
C VAL A 92 31.41 -11.27 -77.03
N GLY A 93 30.36 -10.78 -77.69
CA GLY A 93 29.06 -11.45 -77.78
C GLY A 93 29.00 -12.39 -79.00
N THR A 94 28.55 -13.62 -78.83
CA THR A 94 28.36 -14.61 -79.90
C THR A 94 27.03 -15.34 -79.73
N GLY A 95 26.42 -15.82 -80.81
CA GLY A 95 25.28 -16.73 -80.70
C GLY A 95 25.72 -18.12 -80.27
N VAL A 96 26.75 -18.68 -80.89
CA VAL A 96 27.27 -20.02 -80.54
C VAL A 96 28.79 -19.99 -80.35
N LEU A 97 29.29 -20.58 -79.27
CA LEU A 97 30.71 -20.84 -79.04
C LEU A 97 30.99 -22.34 -79.25
N GLU A 98 31.66 -22.70 -80.32
CA GLU A 98 32.03 -24.09 -80.64
C GLU A 98 33.51 -24.31 -80.37
N ILE A 99 33.86 -25.28 -79.53
CA ILE A 99 35.26 -25.63 -79.26
C ILE A 99 35.49 -27.08 -79.70
N SER A 100 36.51 -27.27 -80.54
CA SER A 100 36.85 -28.60 -81.02
C SER A 100 37.27 -29.52 -79.87
N PRO A 101 37.01 -30.84 -79.98
CA PRO A 101 37.45 -31.86 -79.03
C PRO A 101 38.91 -31.73 -78.56
N GLY A 102 39.14 -31.84 -77.25
CA GLY A 102 40.45 -31.97 -76.63
C GLY A 102 41.29 -30.69 -76.59
N ARG A 103 40.68 -29.51 -76.71
CA ARG A 103 41.38 -28.21 -76.79
C ARG A 103 41.30 -27.40 -75.51
N GLN A 104 42.23 -26.45 -75.38
CA GLN A 104 42.27 -25.47 -74.29
C GLN A 104 41.88 -24.07 -74.78
N PHE A 105 40.90 -23.45 -74.15
CA PHE A 105 40.48 -22.08 -74.45
C PHE A 105 40.57 -21.22 -73.20
N SER A 106 41.50 -20.25 -73.17
CA SER A 106 41.65 -19.32 -72.05
C SER A 106 40.87 -18.05 -72.31
N ILE A 107 40.06 -17.63 -71.34
CA ILE A 107 39.25 -16.42 -71.33
C ILE A 107 39.78 -15.54 -70.21
N ASP A 108 40.58 -14.53 -70.55
CA ASP A 108 41.10 -13.47 -69.68
C ASP A 108 40.42 -12.11 -70.01
N ALA A 109 39.24 -12.16 -70.64
CA ALA A 109 38.38 -11.04 -71.04
C ALA A 109 36.89 -11.38 -70.76
N GLU A 110 35.94 -10.56 -71.20
CA GLU A 110 34.51 -10.88 -71.10
C GLU A 110 34.02 -11.54 -72.39
N VAL A 111 33.43 -12.74 -72.31
CA VAL A 111 32.84 -13.45 -73.45
C VAL A 111 31.41 -13.76 -73.10
N GLY A 112 30.47 -13.47 -73.98
CA GLY A 112 29.08 -13.90 -73.83
C GLY A 112 28.60 -14.66 -75.04
N THR A 113 27.88 -15.74 -74.79
CA THR A 113 27.44 -16.67 -75.82
C THR A 113 26.03 -17.14 -75.53
N ASP A 114 25.21 -17.35 -76.55
CA ASP A 114 23.90 -17.96 -76.33
C ASP A 114 24.11 -19.44 -75.98
N ALA A 115 24.78 -20.23 -76.83
CA ALA A 115 25.09 -21.65 -76.55
C ALA A 115 26.59 -21.98 -76.59
N ILE A 116 27.02 -22.98 -75.81
CA ILE A 116 28.39 -23.55 -75.89
C ILE A 116 28.31 -25.01 -76.33
N THR A 117 29.07 -25.35 -77.38
CA THR A 117 29.27 -26.74 -77.82
C THR A 117 30.73 -27.13 -77.64
N ALA A 118 31.02 -28.00 -76.68
CA ALA A 118 32.38 -28.47 -76.40
C ALA A 118 32.33 -29.88 -75.79
N ASP A 119 33.31 -30.75 -76.02
CA ASP A 119 33.23 -32.12 -75.49
C ASP A 119 33.87 -32.29 -74.09
N ALA A 120 33.77 -33.49 -73.52
CA ALA A 120 34.31 -33.79 -72.19
C ALA A 120 35.82 -33.71 -72.04
N SER A 121 36.55 -33.66 -73.16
CA SER A 121 38.01 -33.52 -73.16
C SER A 121 38.46 -32.07 -73.29
N THR A 122 37.52 -31.13 -73.42
CA THR A 122 37.78 -29.71 -73.63
C THR A 122 37.90 -28.97 -72.30
N GLN A 123 38.89 -28.07 -72.21
CA GLN A 123 39.14 -27.22 -71.04
C GLN A 123 38.94 -25.75 -71.42
N ILE A 124 38.00 -25.09 -70.75
CA ILE A 124 37.80 -23.64 -70.82
C ILE A 124 38.36 -23.06 -69.53
N GLY A 125 39.37 -22.21 -69.59
CA GLY A 125 40.08 -21.67 -68.42
C GLY A 125 40.23 -20.15 -68.48
N GLY A 126 40.90 -19.53 -67.51
CA GLY A 126 41.35 -18.11 -67.56
C GLY A 126 40.82 -17.24 -66.42
N THR A 127 41.21 -15.96 -66.37
CA THR A 127 40.81 -15.04 -65.28
C THR A 127 39.60 -14.15 -65.61
N GLY A 128 39.04 -14.30 -66.81
CA GLY A 128 37.95 -13.50 -67.36
C GLY A 128 36.56 -13.98 -66.97
N ARG A 129 35.53 -13.38 -67.58
CA ARG A 129 34.10 -13.63 -67.29
C ARG A 129 33.41 -14.25 -68.50
N LEU A 130 32.78 -15.41 -68.30
CA LEU A 130 31.99 -16.12 -69.30
C LEU A 130 30.49 -15.93 -69.01
N ARG A 131 29.78 -15.22 -69.89
CA ARG A 131 28.33 -15.02 -69.91
C ARG A 131 27.65 -16.05 -70.81
N ILE A 132 26.57 -16.65 -70.35
CA ILE A 132 25.84 -17.69 -71.07
C ILE A 132 24.35 -17.32 -71.08
N THR A 133 23.74 -17.20 -72.26
CA THR A 133 22.33 -16.82 -72.38
C THR A 133 21.41 -18.06 -72.38
N ASP A 134 21.72 -19.08 -73.20
CA ASP A 134 20.88 -20.26 -73.48
C ASP A 134 21.69 -21.58 -73.47
N GLY A 135 21.78 -22.24 -72.30
CA GLY A 135 22.20 -23.64 -72.14
C GLY A 135 23.62 -24.08 -72.57
N ILE A 136 24.35 -24.78 -71.70
CA ILE A 136 25.50 -25.61 -72.10
C ILE A 136 24.99 -27.05 -72.28
N ALA A 137 25.17 -27.65 -73.46
CA ALA A 137 24.66 -28.99 -73.72
C ALA A 137 25.66 -30.14 -73.41
N THR A 138 26.79 -29.88 -72.77
CA THR A 138 27.91 -30.84 -72.76
C THR A 138 28.88 -30.71 -71.57
N SER A 139 29.38 -31.86 -71.11
CA SER A 139 30.18 -32.10 -69.89
C SER A 139 31.62 -31.57 -69.93
N THR A 140 31.86 -30.26 -69.89
CA THR A 140 33.20 -29.67 -70.08
C THR A 140 33.86 -29.22 -68.78
N ALA A 141 35.20 -29.07 -68.75
CA ALA A 141 35.89 -28.50 -67.59
C ALA A 141 35.98 -26.96 -67.75
N LEU A 142 35.35 -26.22 -66.83
CA LEU A 142 35.22 -24.77 -66.84
C LEU A 142 35.94 -24.17 -65.61
N SER A 143 37.06 -23.48 -65.84
CA SER A 143 37.87 -22.81 -64.82
C SER A 143 38.19 -21.37 -65.21
N VAL A 144 37.14 -20.57 -65.34
CA VAL A 144 37.22 -19.13 -65.64
C VAL A 144 37.06 -18.31 -64.35
N GLY A 145 37.42 -17.02 -64.37
CA GLY A 145 37.32 -16.13 -63.20
C GLY A 145 35.87 -15.89 -62.73
N THR A 146 34.91 -15.85 -63.65
CA THR A 146 33.47 -15.75 -63.31
C THR A 146 32.64 -16.45 -64.37
N VAL A 147 31.69 -17.28 -63.95
CA VAL A 147 30.68 -17.88 -64.82
C VAL A 147 29.36 -17.18 -64.53
N GLU A 148 28.74 -16.57 -65.54
CA GLU A 148 27.46 -15.87 -65.41
C GLU A 148 26.42 -16.45 -66.35
N CYS A 149 25.32 -16.95 -65.82
CA CYS A 149 24.14 -17.27 -66.63
C CYS A 149 23.25 -16.02 -66.71
N ASN A 150 23.13 -15.42 -67.89
CA ASN A 150 22.29 -14.26 -68.13
C ASN A 150 21.01 -14.65 -68.89
N ASN A 151 19.98 -14.98 -68.13
CA ASN A 151 18.77 -15.58 -68.64
C ASN A 151 17.64 -14.56 -68.80
N SER A 152 17.68 -13.81 -69.90
CA SER A 152 16.68 -12.77 -70.19
C SER A 152 15.31 -13.29 -70.64
N LEU A 153 15.20 -14.59 -70.97
CA LEU A 153 14.02 -15.22 -71.60
C LEU A 153 13.33 -16.29 -70.72
N GLY A 154 13.93 -16.68 -69.59
CA GLY A 154 13.38 -17.69 -68.66
C GLY A 154 13.75 -19.14 -68.98
N GLU A 155 14.86 -19.37 -69.69
CA GLU A 155 15.33 -20.70 -70.10
C GLU A 155 16.07 -21.46 -68.96
N THR A 156 16.76 -22.58 -69.21
CA THR A 156 17.55 -23.28 -68.18
C THR A 156 19.03 -23.25 -68.56
N CYS A 157 19.86 -22.68 -67.67
CA CYS A 157 21.32 -22.75 -67.75
C CYS A 157 21.79 -24.07 -67.11
N ASP A 158 21.83 -25.13 -67.91
CA ASP A 158 22.25 -26.45 -67.43
C ASP A 158 23.78 -26.59 -67.51
N LEU A 159 24.45 -26.64 -66.36
CA LEU A 159 25.87 -26.94 -66.22
C LEU A 159 26.09 -28.37 -65.69
N THR A 160 25.05 -29.21 -65.65
CA THR A 160 25.17 -30.56 -65.09
C THR A 160 26.14 -31.42 -65.91
N GLY A 161 27.00 -32.15 -65.21
CA GLY A 161 28.08 -32.93 -65.82
C GLY A 161 29.31 -32.12 -66.26
N SER A 162 29.30 -30.79 -66.16
CA SER A 162 30.51 -29.96 -66.35
C SER A 162 31.26 -29.78 -65.02
N THR A 163 32.59 -29.73 -65.07
CA THR A 163 33.42 -29.48 -63.88
C THR A 163 33.65 -27.98 -63.73
N VAL A 164 33.01 -27.31 -62.76
CA VAL A 164 33.09 -25.85 -62.60
C VAL A 164 34.06 -25.48 -61.46
N THR A 165 35.27 -25.06 -61.83
CA THR A 165 36.32 -24.58 -60.92
C THR A 165 36.51 -23.08 -61.11
N SER A 166 35.48 -22.29 -60.78
CA SER A 166 35.44 -20.83 -60.92
C SER A 166 35.45 -20.16 -59.55
N PRO A 167 36.19 -19.06 -59.34
CA PRO A 167 36.06 -18.24 -58.15
C PRO A 167 34.64 -17.72 -57.94
N ALA A 168 33.88 -17.44 -59.00
CA ALA A 168 32.54 -16.87 -58.86
C ALA A 168 31.49 -17.48 -59.81
N LEU A 169 30.28 -17.69 -59.28
CA LEU A 169 29.09 -18.11 -60.03
C LEU A 169 27.99 -17.05 -59.94
N TRP A 170 27.60 -16.48 -61.08
CA TRP A 170 26.62 -15.40 -61.16
C TRP A 170 25.40 -15.88 -61.96
N MET A 171 24.21 -15.49 -61.53
CA MET A 171 22.99 -15.66 -62.31
C MET A 171 22.24 -14.33 -62.36
N THR A 172 21.84 -13.93 -63.57
CA THR A 172 21.05 -12.72 -63.83
C THR A 172 19.83 -13.07 -64.68
N GLY A 173 18.66 -12.54 -64.35
CA GLY A 173 17.42 -12.85 -65.09
C GLY A 173 16.64 -14.04 -64.53
N GLY A 174 15.77 -14.66 -65.34
CA GLY A 174 14.55 -15.32 -64.86
C GLY A 174 14.35 -16.81 -65.11
N GLY A 175 15.42 -17.61 -65.12
CA GLY A 175 15.27 -19.06 -65.27
C GLY A 175 16.28 -19.88 -64.47
N LEU A 176 16.19 -21.20 -64.56
CA LEU A 176 16.86 -22.15 -63.66
C LEU A 176 18.34 -22.36 -64.04
N MET A 177 19.23 -22.37 -63.07
CA MET A 177 20.62 -22.79 -63.22
C MET A 177 20.84 -24.12 -62.52
N LEU A 178 21.23 -25.15 -63.28
CA LEU A 178 21.57 -26.46 -62.72
C LEU A 178 23.09 -26.63 -62.67
N VAL A 179 23.64 -27.00 -61.52
CA VAL A 179 25.10 -27.19 -61.34
C VAL A 179 25.37 -28.55 -60.70
N ASP A 180 26.41 -29.28 -61.11
CA ASP A 180 26.84 -30.48 -60.37
C ASP A 180 27.55 -30.07 -59.08
N GLY A 181 26.96 -30.40 -57.92
CA GLY A 181 27.49 -30.03 -56.61
C GLY A 181 28.87 -30.62 -56.34
N SER A 182 29.14 -31.84 -56.81
CA SER A 182 30.44 -32.51 -56.60
C SER A 182 31.60 -31.81 -57.31
N ALA A 183 31.30 -31.08 -58.38
CA ALA A 183 32.24 -30.33 -59.18
C ALA A 183 32.44 -28.87 -58.72
N ALA A 184 31.54 -28.35 -57.89
CA ALA A 184 31.47 -26.94 -57.50
C ALA A 184 31.96 -26.66 -56.06
N SER A 185 32.70 -27.60 -55.46
CA SER A 185 33.19 -27.50 -54.07
C SER A 185 34.31 -26.46 -53.84
N SER A 186 34.81 -25.81 -54.90
CA SER A 186 35.91 -24.84 -54.85
C SER A 186 35.51 -23.41 -55.25
N LEU A 187 34.22 -23.06 -55.15
CA LEU A 187 33.75 -21.71 -55.48
C LEU A 187 34.17 -20.74 -54.37
N ASP A 188 34.67 -19.54 -54.71
CA ASP A 188 34.91 -18.49 -53.70
C ASP A 188 33.63 -17.67 -53.46
N ALA A 189 32.76 -17.49 -54.46
CA ALA A 189 31.59 -16.63 -54.36
C ALA A 189 30.40 -17.13 -55.19
N MET A 190 29.19 -16.96 -54.65
CA MET A 190 27.94 -17.19 -55.38
C MET A 190 27.08 -15.93 -55.35
N ARG A 191 26.51 -15.55 -56.50
CA ARG A 191 25.67 -14.36 -56.63
C ARG A 191 24.44 -14.62 -57.49
N VAL A 192 23.27 -14.32 -56.96
CA VAL A 192 22.01 -14.24 -57.72
C VAL A 192 21.56 -12.77 -57.74
N ASP A 193 21.61 -12.14 -58.91
CA ASP A 193 21.24 -10.74 -59.09
C ASP A 193 19.95 -10.61 -59.93
N ALA A 194 18.92 -10.08 -59.30
CA ALA A 194 17.54 -10.14 -59.74
C ALA A 194 17.01 -8.82 -60.30
N ARG A 195 17.87 -7.93 -60.83
CA ARG A 195 17.35 -6.74 -61.52
C ARG A 195 16.54 -7.17 -62.74
N PRO A 196 15.24 -6.81 -62.84
CA PRO A 196 14.49 -7.02 -64.07
C PRO A 196 15.22 -6.31 -65.20
N LEU A 197 15.39 -6.96 -66.36
CA LEU A 197 15.97 -6.35 -67.57
C LEU A 197 15.01 -5.32 -68.21
N GLY A 198 14.26 -4.56 -67.40
CA GLY A 198 13.20 -3.64 -67.78
C GLY A 198 11.90 -3.86 -66.99
N SER A 199 10.95 -2.91 -67.11
CA SER A 199 9.62 -3.06 -66.52
C SER A 199 8.86 -4.20 -67.19
N GLY A 200 8.64 -5.31 -66.46
CA GLY A 200 7.90 -6.49 -66.95
C GLY A 200 8.76 -7.66 -67.47
N GLY A 201 10.07 -7.70 -67.17
CA GLY A 201 10.93 -8.86 -67.47
C GLY A 201 10.55 -10.13 -66.67
N PRO A 202 11.06 -11.31 -67.07
CA PRO A 202 10.77 -12.59 -66.40
C PRO A 202 11.19 -12.60 -64.93
N VAL A 203 10.47 -13.39 -64.12
CA VAL A 203 10.67 -13.57 -62.67
C VAL A 203 12.04 -14.21 -62.41
N PRO A 204 12.79 -13.85 -61.36
CA PRO A 204 14.18 -14.29 -61.17
C PRO A 204 14.38 -15.81 -61.08
N GLY A 205 15.59 -16.24 -61.41
CA GLY A 205 15.98 -17.65 -61.51
C GLY A 205 16.33 -18.33 -60.19
N ASP A 206 16.34 -19.66 -60.19
CA ASP A 206 16.83 -20.51 -59.10
C ASP A 206 18.20 -21.11 -59.43
N ILE A 207 19.08 -21.29 -58.45
CA ILE A 207 20.27 -22.16 -58.58
C ILE A 207 19.94 -23.48 -57.87
N THR A 208 20.00 -24.60 -58.60
CA THR A 208 19.84 -25.93 -58.02
C THR A 208 21.10 -26.74 -58.25
N PHE A 209 21.71 -27.17 -57.15
CA PHE A 209 22.77 -28.15 -57.21
C PHE A 209 22.18 -29.55 -57.42
N THR A 210 22.80 -30.32 -58.29
CA THR A 210 22.39 -31.69 -58.64
C THR A 210 23.58 -32.63 -58.40
N GLY A 211 23.36 -33.94 -58.48
CA GLY A 211 24.40 -34.92 -58.20
C GLY A 211 24.56 -35.24 -56.72
N ALA A 212 25.74 -35.71 -56.31
CA ALA A 212 25.99 -36.06 -54.91
C ALA A 212 26.18 -34.79 -54.04
N PRO A 213 25.66 -34.75 -52.80
CA PRO A 213 25.86 -33.63 -51.88
C PRO A 213 27.33 -33.31 -51.69
N ALA A 214 27.68 -32.02 -51.70
CA ALA A 214 29.04 -31.53 -51.53
C ALA A 214 29.16 -30.56 -50.35
N THR A 215 30.40 -30.29 -49.94
CA THR A 215 30.71 -29.21 -49.00
C THR A 215 31.26 -28.02 -49.77
N PHE A 216 30.69 -26.84 -49.53
CA PHE A 216 31.08 -25.58 -50.16
C PHE A 216 31.80 -24.71 -49.12
N ASP A 217 32.97 -24.19 -49.47
CA ASP A 217 33.71 -23.20 -48.67
C ASP A 217 33.75 -21.88 -49.44
N LEU A 218 32.83 -20.97 -49.12
CA LEU A 218 32.55 -19.76 -49.88
C LEU A 218 33.05 -18.53 -49.10
N SER A 219 33.78 -17.63 -49.74
CA SER A 219 34.04 -16.29 -49.20
C SER A 219 32.77 -15.42 -49.16
N SER A 220 31.86 -15.57 -50.13
CA SER A 220 30.62 -14.80 -50.13
C SER A 220 29.43 -15.44 -50.84
N VAL A 221 28.23 -15.24 -50.31
CA VAL A 221 26.94 -15.58 -50.94
C VAL A 221 26.05 -14.36 -50.92
N ILE A 222 25.60 -13.90 -52.09
CA ILE A 222 24.76 -12.70 -52.21
C ILE A 222 23.53 -12.98 -53.06
N THR A 223 22.33 -12.74 -52.52
CA THR A 223 21.05 -12.86 -53.22
C THR A 223 20.26 -11.54 -53.15
N PHE A 224 19.83 -11.00 -54.29
CA PHE A 224 19.12 -9.70 -54.41
C PHE A 224 17.62 -9.82 -54.82
N ASP A 225 16.85 -8.76 -54.51
CA ASP A 225 15.52 -8.31 -54.97
C ASP A 225 14.59 -9.26 -55.77
N SER A 226 13.69 -9.93 -55.04
CA SER A 226 12.47 -10.65 -55.48
C SER A 226 12.69 -12.04 -56.11
N PHE A 227 12.26 -13.12 -55.44
CA PHE A 227 12.01 -14.48 -55.95
C PHE A 227 13.13 -15.24 -56.70
N GLY A 228 14.15 -15.71 -55.98
CA GLY A 228 15.00 -16.85 -56.38
C GLY A 228 15.45 -17.68 -55.16
N THR A 229 15.77 -18.95 -55.37
CA THR A 229 16.20 -19.95 -54.35
C THR A 229 17.60 -20.47 -54.69
N ILE A 230 18.41 -20.75 -53.67
CA ILE A 230 19.59 -21.62 -53.83
C ILE A 230 19.30 -22.94 -53.13
N ASP A 231 19.11 -23.99 -53.91
CA ASP A 231 18.89 -25.35 -53.44
C ASP A 231 20.21 -26.12 -53.45
N PHE A 232 20.70 -26.49 -52.27
CA PHE A 232 21.97 -27.19 -52.07
C PHE A 232 21.89 -28.71 -52.18
N ASN A 233 20.69 -29.28 -52.41
CA ASN A 233 20.48 -30.71 -52.60
C ASN A 233 21.17 -31.58 -51.52
N GLY A 234 21.04 -31.17 -50.25
CA GLY A 234 21.62 -31.84 -49.08
C GLY A 234 23.10 -31.53 -48.83
N GLY A 235 23.72 -30.59 -49.54
CA GLY A 235 25.12 -30.17 -49.30
C GLY A 235 25.27 -29.24 -48.09
N SER A 236 26.49 -29.12 -47.56
CA SER A 236 26.81 -28.19 -46.46
C SER A 236 27.58 -26.98 -47.00
N ALA A 237 27.36 -25.79 -46.44
CA ALA A 237 28.06 -24.57 -46.85
C ALA A 237 28.70 -23.85 -45.65
N SER A 238 29.96 -23.42 -45.79
CA SER A 238 30.63 -22.46 -44.91
C SER A 238 30.78 -21.15 -45.67
N VAL A 239 30.39 -20.02 -45.05
CA VAL A 239 30.40 -18.71 -45.71
C VAL A 239 30.96 -17.61 -44.80
N GLU A 240 31.92 -16.84 -45.30
CA GLU A 240 32.43 -15.65 -44.59
C GLU A 240 31.43 -14.49 -44.65
N THR A 241 30.91 -14.14 -45.82
CA THR A 241 29.90 -13.07 -45.98
C THR A 241 28.61 -13.55 -46.64
N VAL A 242 27.44 -13.39 -46.00
CA VAL A 242 26.13 -13.75 -46.59
C VAL A 242 25.23 -12.51 -46.67
N ALA A 243 24.55 -12.27 -47.80
CA ALA A 243 23.56 -11.20 -47.88
C ALA A 243 22.26 -11.67 -48.57
N LEU A 244 21.16 -11.67 -47.83
CA LEU A 244 19.80 -12.01 -48.26
C LEU A 244 18.93 -10.75 -48.18
N GLN A 245 18.86 -9.94 -49.24
CA GLN A 245 18.45 -8.54 -49.11
C GLN A 245 16.96 -8.19 -49.33
N SER A 246 16.06 -9.14 -49.66
CA SER A 246 14.70 -8.81 -50.14
C SER A 246 13.56 -9.58 -49.49
N ALA A 247 12.43 -8.88 -49.26
CA ALA A 247 11.19 -9.29 -48.56
C ALA A 247 10.43 -10.53 -49.11
N ASN A 248 10.84 -11.07 -50.25
CA ASN A 248 10.15 -12.14 -50.99
C ASN A 248 11.13 -13.20 -51.54
N VAL A 249 12.26 -13.42 -50.88
CA VAL A 249 13.23 -14.46 -51.29
C VAL A 249 12.87 -15.79 -50.64
N ASP A 250 12.80 -16.87 -51.44
CA ASP A 250 12.51 -18.22 -50.95
C ASP A 250 13.70 -18.83 -50.17
N GLY A 251 14.92 -18.30 -50.39
CA GLY A 251 16.08 -18.35 -49.51
C GLY A 251 17.08 -19.48 -49.82
N LEU A 252 17.79 -19.95 -48.79
CA LEU A 252 18.74 -21.07 -48.91
C LEU A 252 18.03 -22.35 -48.49
N ARG A 253 17.92 -23.34 -49.38
CA ARG A 253 17.11 -24.55 -49.16
C ARG A 253 17.90 -25.84 -49.25
N ASN A 254 17.35 -26.87 -48.61
CA ASN A 254 17.88 -28.24 -48.58
C ASN A 254 19.36 -28.30 -48.19
N LEU A 255 19.80 -27.48 -47.23
CA LEU A 255 21.15 -27.58 -46.70
C LEU A 255 21.27 -28.77 -45.75
N ALA A 256 22.39 -29.48 -45.75
CA ALA A 256 22.76 -30.31 -44.61
C ALA A 256 23.14 -29.41 -43.43
N ASP A 257 24.15 -28.55 -43.59
CA ASP A 257 24.57 -27.55 -42.59
C ASP A 257 24.90 -26.22 -43.25
N LEU A 258 24.72 -25.12 -42.51
CA LEU A 258 25.17 -23.78 -42.92
C LEU A 258 26.05 -23.20 -41.81
N THR A 259 27.28 -22.79 -42.10
CA THR A 259 28.18 -22.14 -41.13
C THR A 259 28.52 -20.74 -41.60
N VAL A 260 28.21 -19.72 -40.81
CA VAL A 260 28.61 -18.34 -41.06
C VAL A 260 29.83 -18.03 -40.19
N THR A 261 30.93 -17.57 -40.79
CA THR A 261 32.20 -17.27 -40.10
C THR A 261 32.52 -15.76 -40.03
N GLY A 262 31.85 -14.91 -40.82
CA GLY A 262 32.00 -13.46 -40.82
C GLY A 262 30.66 -12.72 -40.67
N GLU A 263 30.24 -11.94 -41.66
CA GLU A 263 29.03 -11.10 -41.58
C GLU A 263 27.88 -11.67 -42.41
N MET A 264 26.66 -11.69 -41.85
CA MET A 264 25.45 -12.00 -42.59
C MET A 264 24.43 -10.87 -42.49
N ASP A 265 23.94 -10.35 -43.60
CA ASP A 265 22.80 -9.43 -43.68
C ASP A 265 21.56 -10.20 -44.13
N TRP A 266 20.70 -10.57 -43.20
CA TRP A 266 19.52 -11.39 -43.44
C TRP A 266 18.25 -10.55 -43.39
N ASN A 267 17.86 -9.93 -44.51
CA ASN A 267 16.72 -9.01 -44.57
C ASN A 267 15.36 -9.68 -44.81
N SER A 268 15.33 -10.90 -45.36
CA SER A 268 14.11 -11.71 -45.47
C SER A 268 14.44 -13.08 -46.05
N GLY A 269 13.53 -14.03 -45.85
CA GLY A 269 13.52 -15.32 -46.56
C GLY A 269 13.69 -16.52 -45.64
N THR A 270 13.74 -17.71 -46.24
CA THR A 270 13.85 -18.97 -45.50
C THR A 270 15.25 -19.55 -45.56
N ILE A 271 15.79 -19.93 -44.42
CA ILE A 271 16.97 -20.79 -44.34
C ILE A 271 16.47 -22.17 -43.91
N GLU A 272 16.67 -23.17 -44.75
CA GLU A 272 16.25 -24.54 -44.51
C GLU A 272 17.46 -25.48 -44.46
N THR A 273 17.68 -26.02 -43.26
CA THR A 273 18.76 -26.96 -42.95
C THR A 273 18.18 -28.25 -42.36
N ALA A 274 18.77 -29.39 -42.70
CA ALA A 274 18.46 -30.68 -42.08
C ALA A 274 19.30 -30.93 -40.81
N GLY A 275 20.48 -30.32 -40.73
CA GLY A 275 21.42 -30.32 -39.60
C GLY A 275 21.37 -28.98 -38.85
N VAL A 276 22.47 -28.20 -38.88
CA VAL A 276 22.59 -26.97 -38.08
C VAL A 276 22.99 -25.75 -38.93
N PHE A 277 22.27 -24.65 -38.75
CA PHE A 277 22.72 -23.30 -39.09
C PHE A 277 23.55 -22.71 -37.94
N THR A 278 24.87 -22.66 -38.11
CA THR A 278 25.82 -22.17 -37.11
C THR A 278 26.27 -20.73 -37.40
N VAL A 279 26.18 -19.86 -36.41
CA VAL A 279 26.85 -18.55 -36.37
C VAL A 279 28.09 -18.68 -35.51
N SER A 280 29.26 -18.69 -36.15
CA SER A 280 30.55 -18.97 -35.50
C SER A 280 30.96 -17.86 -34.52
N PRO A 281 31.86 -18.14 -33.55
CA PRO A 281 32.45 -17.09 -32.71
C PRO A 281 33.07 -15.97 -33.55
N GLY A 282 32.75 -14.73 -33.22
CA GLY A 282 33.19 -13.53 -33.96
C GLY A 282 32.35 -13.20 -35.20
N ALA A 283 31.48 -14.10 -35.66
CA ALA A 283 30.54 -13.83 -36.74
C ALA A 283 29.36 -12.97 -36.26
N THR A 284 28.76 -12.18 -37.15
CA THR A 284 27.60 -11.34 -36.87
C THR A 284 26.51 -11.56 -37.91
N VAL A 285 25.31 -11.96 -37.48
CA VAL A 285 24.11 -12.05 -38.32
C VAL A 285 23.18 -10.89 -37.97
N LEU A 286 22.89 -10.03 -38.95
CA LEU A 286 21.96 -8.92 -38.88
C LEU A 286 20.63 -9.34 -39.53
N SER A 287 19.68 -9.76 -38.71
CA SER A 287 18.34 -10.19 -39.10
C SER A 287 17.40 -8.98 -39.22
N ARG A 288 17.14 -8.56 -40.45
CA ARG A 288 16.20 -7.50 -40.86
C ARG A 288 14.97 -8.15 -41.55
N GLY A 289 13.78 -7.54 -41.56
CA GLY A 289 12.54 -8.11 -42.11
C GLY A 289 11.96 -9.39 -41.47
N ASN A 290 11.19 -10.16 -42.26
CA ASN A 290 10.52 -11.40 -41.85
C ASN A 290 11.37 -12.61 -42.25
N ASN A 291 11.92 -13.28 -41.24
CA ASN A 291 12.93 -14.31 -41.41
C ASN A 291 12.42 -15.65 -40.91
N HIS A 292 12.79 -16.72 -41.60
CA HIS A 292 12.29 -18.05 -41.32
C HIS A 292 13.43 -19.07 -41.24
N ILE A 293 13.46 -19.83 -40.15
CA ILE A 293 14.42 -20.92 -39.95
C ILE A 293 13.65 -22.23 -39.94
N LYS A 294 13.96 -23.09 -40.91
CA LYS A 294 13.61 -24.52 -40.91
C LYS A 294 14.86 -25.30 -40.50
N GLY A 295 14.80 -26.05 -39.41
CA GLY A 295 15.95 -26.72 -38.81
C GLY A 295 16.59 -25.94 -37.65
N ARG A 296 17.66 -26.49 -37.09
CA ARG A 296 18.26 -25.98 -35.85
C ARG A 296 19.27 -24.87 -36.15
N MET A 297 19.17 -23.74 -35.47
CA MET A 297 20.17 -22.66 -35.50
C MET A 297 20.95 -22.62 -34.17
N GLU A 298 22.27 -22.56 -34.26
CA GLU A 298 23.18 -22.36 -33.13
C GLU A 298 23.93 -21.03 -33.27
N VAL A 299 23.84 -20.18 -32.24
CA VAL A 299 24.48 -18.86 -32.21
C VAL A 299 25.63 -18.87 -31.21
N ALA A 300 26.88 -18.98 -31.69
CA ALA A 300 28.10 -18.74 -30.90
C ALA A 300 28.69 -17.34 -31.11
N GLY A 301 28.29 -16.64 -32.18
CA GLY A 301 28.63 -15.24 -32.46
C GLY A 301 27.54 -14.28 -32.01
N ILE A 302 27.27 -13.25 -32.83
CA ILE A 302 26.24 -12.24 -32.57
C ILE A 302 25.07 -12.45 -33.54
N LEU A 303 23.85 -12.54 -33.03
CA LEU A 303 22.62 -12.42 -33.81
C LEU A 303 21.93 -11.12 -33.39
N GLU A 304 22.02 -10.10 -34.24
CA GLU A 304 21.29 -8.85 -34.06
C GLU A 304 19.99 -8.90 -34.85
N TRP A 305 18.90 -8.52 -34.20
CA TRP A 305 17.58 -8.61 -34.77
C TRP A 305 16.83 -7.29 -34.61
N THR A 306 16.43 -6.73 -35.75
CA THR A 306 15.96 -5.34 -35.81
C THR A 306 14.57 -5.19 -36.45
N ASN A 307 13.77 -6.26 -36.64
CA ASN A 307 12.51 -6.21 -37.43
C ASN A 307 11.39 -7.23 -37.06
N LEU A 308 10.21 -7.08 -37.70
CA LEU A 308 8.88 -7.62 -37.33
C LEU A 308 8.78 -9.08 -36.84
N ARG A 309 9.39 -10.08 -37.50
CA ARG A 309 9.20 -11.50 -37.08
C ARG A 309 10.34 -12.45 -37.47
N LEU A 310 10.87 -13.19 -36.50
CA LEU A 310 11.68 -14.39 -36.68
C LEU A 310 10.81 -15.63 -36.44
N THR A 311 10.62 -16.47 -37.45
CA THR A 311 9.75 -17.65 -37.37
C THR A 311 10.57 -18.93 -37.25
N LEU A 312 10.39 -19.64 -36.13
CA LEU A 312 10.96 -20.96 -35.83
C LEU A 312 10.06 -22.04 -36.44
N GLY A 313 10.55 -22.85 -37.38
CA GLY A 313 9.84 -24.03 -37.89
C GLY A 313 9.32 -23.84 -39.30
N SER A 314 8.03 -24.12 -39.58
CA SER A 314 7.41 -23.90 -40.89
C SER A 314 6.52 -22.64 -40.92
N ASN A 315 6.25 -22.09 -42.12
CA ASN A 315 5.39 -20.92 -42.25
C ASN A 315 3.92 -21.30 -42.00
N VAL A 316 3.04 -20.34 -41.69
CA VAL A 316 1.63 -20.58 -41.33
C VAL A 316 0.83 -21.32 -42.43
N ASN A 317 1.34 -21.36 -43.66
CA ASN A 317 0.71 -21.98 -44.83
C ASN A 317 1.41 -23.26 -45.30
N ASP A 318 2.44 -23.74 -44.58
CA ASP A 318 3.21 -24.92 -44.94
C ASP A 318 2.57 -26.17 -44.30
N PRO A 319 2.15 -27.17 -45.09
CA PRO A 319 1.49 -28.37 -44.58
C PRO A 319 2.43 -29.31 -43.79
N THR A 320 3.74 -29.07 -43.80
CA THR A 320 4.73 -29.88 -43.08
C THR A 320 5.34 -29.10 -41.91
N PRO A 321 5.06 -29.47 -40.64
CA PRO A 321 5.74 -28.87 -39.49
C PRO A 321 7.18 -29.40 -39.45
N ALA A 322 8.13 -28.56 -39.87
CA ALA A 322 9.55 -28.76 -39.54
C ALA A 322 9.81 -28.09 -38.19
N SER A 323 10.59 -28.73 -37.31
CA SER A 323 11.11 -28.07 -36.09
C SER A 323 12.16 -27.03 -36.47
N GLY A 324 12.19 -25.90 -35.77
CA GLY A 324 13.08 -24.78 -36.09
C GLY A 324 13.73 -24.18 -34.85
N ASP A 325 14.48 -24.98 -34.10
CA ASP A 325 15.03 -24.55 -32.81
C ASP A 325 16.08 -23.44 -32.97
N LEU A 326 16.08 -22.46 -32.07
CA LEU A 326 17.13 -21.44 -31.93
C LEU A 326 17.85 -21.63 -30.60
N VAL A 327 19.15 -21.90 -30.66
CA VAL A 327 20.02 -22.10 -29.49
C VAL A 327 21.08 -21.02 -29.45
N ILE A 328 21.07 -20.19 -28.41
CA ILE A 328 22.13 -19.22 -28.12
C ILE A 328 23.14 -19.94 -27.24
N LEU A 329 24.33 -20.22 -27.79
CA LEU A 329 25.42 -20.90 -27.08
C LEU A 329 26.05 -19.96 -26.04
N PRO A 330 26.84 -20.47 -25.05
CA PRO A 330 27.35 -19.67 -23.93
C PRO A 330 28.10 -18.37 -24.28
N GLU A 331 28.83 -18.34 -25.39
CA GLU A 331 29.52 -17.13 -25.88
C GLU A 331 28.68 -16.30 -26.87
N GLY A 332 27.53 -16.83 -27.26
CA GLY A 332 26.60 -16.21 -28.18
C GLY A 332 25.84 -15.04 -27.58
N LEU A 333 25.51 -14.07 -28.43
CA LEU A 333 24.75 -12.89 -28.07
C LEU A 333 23.57 -12.70 -29.03
N PHE A 334 22.35 -12.69 -28.49
CA PHE A 334 21.15 -12.32 -29.23
C PHE A 334 20.67 -10.93 -28.78
N ARG A 335 20.66 -9.97 -29.72
CA ARG A 335 20.20 -8.60 -29.46
C ARG A 335 18.93 -8.28 -30.22
N ALA A 336 17.92 -7.80 -29.51
CA ALA A 336 16.67 -7.30 -30.08
C ALA A 336 16.60 -5.76 -29.95
N TYR A 337 16.61 -5.05 -31.08
CA TYR A 337 16.71 -3.58 -31.13
C TYR A 337 15.38 -2.82 -31.31
N SER A 338 14.27 -3.53 -31.48
CA SER A 338 12.96 -2.93 -31.68
C SER A 338 11.93 -3.58 -30.79
N ASN A 339 10.91 -2.81 -30.42
CA ASN A 339 9.78 -3.33 -29.69
C ASN A 339 8.84 -4.12 -30.59
N SER A 340 8.65 -3.82 -31.87
CA SER A 340 7.76 -4.58 -32.79
C SER A 340 8.18 -6.02 -33.17
N ASN A 341 9.21 -6.54 -32.53
CA ASN A 341 9.95 -7.75 -32.85
C ASN A 341 9.24 -9.02 -32.31
N GLN A 342 8.83 -9.99 -33.12
CA GLN A 342 8.28 -11.27 -32.63
C GLN A 342 9.17 -12.49 -32.95
N VAL A 343 9.47 -13.36 -31.98
CA VAL A 343 9.96 -14.74 -32.24
C VAL A 343 8.78 -15.69 -32.09
N ALA A 344 8.43 -16.47 -33.11
CA ALA A 344 7.25 -17.33 -33.07
C ALA A 344 7.37 -18.62 -33.89
N GLY A 345 6.65 -19.67 -33.50
CA GLY A 345 6.48 -20.90 -34.28
C GLY A 345 6.89 -22.16 -33.50
N PRO A 346 6.69 -23.35 -34.09
CA PRO A 346 6.73 -24.63 -33.39
C PRO A 346 8.14 -25.16 -33.02
N GLY A 347 9.06 -24.26 -32.67
CA GLY A 347 10.44 -24.59 -32.28
C GLY A 347 10.76 -24.17 -30.84
N ALA A 348 11.87 -24.67 -30.32
CA ALA A 348 12.42 -24.26 -29.03
C ALA A 348 13.27 -23.00 -29.15
N LEU A 349 13.23 -22.13 -28.14
CA LEU A 349 14.25 -21.12 -27.91
C LEU A 349 15.05 -21.50 -26.67
N VAL A 350 16.34 -21.76 -26.85
CA VAL A 350 17.28 -22.12 -25.77
C VAL A 350 18.30 -21.01 -25.60
N VAL A 351 18.39 -20.44 -24.40
CA VAL A 351 19.32 -19.35 -24.06
C VAL A 351 20.36 -19.85 -23.07
N GLN A 352 21.57 -20.13 -23.55
CA GLN A 352 22.75 -20.43 -22.73
C GLN A 352 23.76 -19.28 -22.70
N GLY A 353 23.74 -18.42 -23.73
CA GLY A 353 24.53 -17.18 -23.80
C GLY A 353 23.78 -15.96 -23.26
N THR A 354 23.91 -14.83 -23.96
CA THR A 354 23.28 -13.56 -23.57
C THR A 354 22.09 -13.21 -24.46
N LEU A 355 20.94 -12.93 -23.84
CA LEU A 355 19.79 -12.27 -24.47
C LEU A 355 19.69 -10.82 -23.97
N GLN A 356 19.74 -9.87 -24.90
CA GLN A 356 19.65 -8.43 -24.63
C GLN A 356 18.52 -7.79 -25.45
N SER A 357 17.67 -7.01 -24.81
CA SER A 357 16.52 -6.34 -25.46
C SER A 357 16.41 -4.86 -25.07
N ASP A 358 16.12 -4.00 -26.05
CA ASP A 358 16.01 -2.54 -25.91
C ASP A 358 14.55 -1.99 -25.88
N ALA A 359 13.54 -2.85 -25.64
CA ALA A 359 12.12 -2.57 -25.92
C ALA A 359 11.13 -2.67 -24.75
N SER A 360 10.04 -1.86 -24.76
CA SER A 360 8.86 -1.93 -23.85
C SER A 360 7.66 -2.73 -24.37
N ILE A 361 7.11 -3.67 -23.58
CA ILE A 361 6.34 -4.84 -24.06
C ILE A 361 5.18 -5.28 -23.11
N GLY A 362 3.92 -4.88 -23.33
CA GLY A 362 2.76 -5.32 -22.50
C GLY A 362 1.57 -5.84 -23.33
N PRO A 363 0.50 -6.40 -22.72
CA PRO A 363 -0.76 -6.72 -23.43
C PRO A 363 -1.81 -5.58 -23.29
N PHE A 364 -2.54 -5.21 -24.37
CA PHE A 364 -3.90 -4.58 -24.39
C PHE A 364 -4.39 -4.41 -25.88
N PRO A 365 -5.66 -4.06 -26.20
CA PRO A 365 -6.43 -4.77 -27.22
C PRO A 365 -6.21 -4.27 -28.67
N PHE A 366 -5.62 -5.12 -29.51
CA PHE A 366 -5.63 -5.15 -31.00
C PHE A 366 -5.05 -3.94 -31.77
N PRO A 367 -4.84 -4.06 -33.09
CA PRO A 367 -3.89 -4.89 -33.84
C PRO A 367 -2.73 -3.99 -34.33
N SER A 368 -1.65 -3.87 -33.57
CA SER A 368 -0.39 -3.29 -34.07
C SER A 368 0.78 -3.84 -33.26
N PHE A 369 1.83 -4.27 -33.96
CA PHE A 369 3.02 -4.92 -33.38
C PHE A 369 3.95 -3.87 -32.80
N ASP A 370 4.17 -3.88 -31.48
CA ASP A 370 5.08 -2.95 -30.79
C ASP A 370 5.75 -3.59 -29.55
N THR A 371 5.79 -4.92 -29.43
CA THR A 371 6.35 -5.58 -28.23
C THR A 371 7.20 -6.86 -28.53
N VAL A 372 8.44 -7.01 -27.96
CA VAL A 372 9.29 -8.22 -28.11
C VAL A 372 8.58 -9.40 -27.49
N ARG A 373 7.92 -10.17 -28.34
CA ARG A 373 7.13 -11.30 -27.94
C ARG A 373 7.86 -12.56 -28.33
N LEU A 374 8.37 -13.28 -27.33
CA LEU A 374 8.83 -14.65 -27.53
C LEU A 374 7.58 -15.56 -27.42
N VAL A 375 7.28 -16.30 -28.49
CA VAL A 375 6.22 -17.32 -28.57
C VAL A 375 6.75 -18.63 -29.19
N PRO A 376 7.78 -19.27 -28.60
CA PRO A 376 8.14 -20.63 -28.98
C PRO A 376 7.17 -21.67 -28.37
N ASP A 377 7.27 -22.92 -28.83
CA ASP A 377 6.60 -24.04 -28.15
C ASP A 377 7.23 -24.32 -26.80
N SER A 378 8.55 -24.17 -26.69
CA SER A 378 9.29 -24.29 -25.43
C SER A 378 10.35 -23.20 -25.29
N LEU A 379 10.53 -22.67 -24.07
CA LEU A 379 11.57 -21.70 -23.73
C LEU A 379 12.42 -22.24 -22.58
N ALA A 380 13.72 -22.40 -22.82
CA ALA A 380 14.68 -22.81 -21.81
C ALA A 380 15.77 -21.75 -21.66
N ILE A 381 16.02 -21.31 -20.43
CA ILE A 381 17.13 -20.44 -20.07
C ILE A 381 18.01 -21.25 -19.13
N ASP A 382 19.18 -21.69 -19.60
CA ASP A 382 20.03 -22.67 -18.91
C ASP A 382 21.46 -22.13 -18.82
N GLY A 383 21.84 -21.59 -17.65
CA GLY A 383 23.13 -20.94 -17.45
C GLY A 383 23.29 -19.56 -18.11
N GLY A 384 22.27 -19.08 -18.83
CA GLY A 384 22.31 -17.85 -19.63
C GLY A 384 22.08 -16.54 -18.85
N ASP A 385 22.46 -15.44 -19.49
CA ASP A 385 22.30 -14.06 -19.00
C ASP A 385 21.14 -13.37 -19.74
N VAL A 386 20.12 -12.91 -19.01
CA VAL A 386 18.97 -12.17 -19.58
C VAL A 386 18.99 -10.73 -19.08
N ARG A 387 19.02 -9.77 -20.01
CA ARG A 387 19.06 -8.34 -19.69
C ARG A 387 18.02 -7.55 -20.46
N VAL A 388 17.15 -6.87 -19.74
CA VAL A 388 16.23 -5.86 -20.29
C VAL A 388 16.88 -4.49 -20.13
N LEU A 389 17.13 -3.77 -21.22
CA LEU A 389 17.81 -2.47 -21.17
C LEU A 389 16.83 -1.30 -21.09
N ALA A 390 15.65 -1.46 -21.68
CA ALA A 390 14.53 -0.53 -21.56
C ALA A 390 13.23 -1.32 -21.67
N GLY A 391 12.17 -0.86 -21.00
CA GLY A 391 10.82 -1.38 -21.18
C GLY A 391 10.49 -2.73 -20.53
N THR A 392 9.35 -3.31 -20.86
CA THR A 392 8.96 -4.68 -20.49
C THR A 392 9.51 -5.72 -21.47
N LEU A 393 9.73 -6.99 -21.11
CA LEU A 393 9.99 -8.13 -22.00
C LEU A 393 8.96 -9.24 -21.75
N GLN A 394 8.30 -9.74 -22.79
CA GLN A 394 7.26 -10.77 -22.68
C GLN A 394 7.80 -12.11 -23.15
N MET A 395 7.77 -13.06 -22.23
CA MET A 395 8.10 -14.46 -22.50
C MET A 395 6.82 -15.27 -22.40
N ASN A 396 6.42 -15.90 -23.50
CA ASN A 396 5.20 -16.70 -23.56
C ASN A 396 5.51 -18.00 -24.31
N THR A 397 4.96 -19.13 -23.90
CA THR A 397 4.91 -20.31 -24.79
C THR A 397 3.47 -20.55 -25.19
N GLY A 398 3.24 -21.04 -26.41
CA GLY A 398 1.89 -21.31 -26.92
C GLY A 398 1.09 -22.27 -26.03
N ILE A 399 -0.16 -22.57 -26.40
CA ILE A 399 -1.03 -23.56 -25.71
C ILE A 399 -0.53 -25.01 -25.94
N GLU A 400 0.56 -25.19 -26.69
CA GLU A 400 1.19 -26.48 -26.97
C GLU A 400 2.11 -26.91 -25.80
N PRO A 401 2.38 -28.22 -25.62
CA PRO A 401 2.86 -28.80 -24.34
C PRO A 401 4.30 -28.45 -23.88
N GLY A 402 4.89 -27.32 -24.31
CA GLY A 402 6.19 -26.88 -23.82
C GLY A 402 6.10 -25.75 -22.79
N GLY A 403 6.74 -25.96 -21.63
CA GLY A 403 6.81 -24.98 -20.54
C GLY A 403 7.94 -23.93 -20.71
N ILE A 404 7.96 -22.95 -19.80
CA ILE A 404 9.12 -22.07 -19.56
C ILE A 404 9.93 -22.71 -18.44
N SER A 405 11.19 -23.00 -18.72
CA SER A 405 12.16 -23.44 -17.71
C SER A 405 13.30 -22.44 -17.60
N ILE A 406 13.59 -22.03 -16.37
CA ILE A 406 14.70 -21.13 -16.05
C ILE A 406 15.56 -21.85 -15.02
N ASN A 407 16.76 -22.26 -15.43
CA ASN A 407 17.69 -23.04 -14.64
C ASN A 407 19.07 -22.38 -14.65
N GLU A 408 19.71 -22.31 -13.49
CA GLU A 408 21.07 -21.77 -13.31
C GLU A 408 21.29 -20.38 -13.95
N ALA A 409 20.24 -19.56 -14.12
CA ALA A 409 20.28 -18.34 -14.92
C ALA A 409 20.51 -17.06 -14.09
N SER A 410 20.99 -16.01 -14.76
CA SER A 410 21.18 -14.66 -14.20
C SER A 410 20.31 -13.65 -14.95
N ILE A 411 19.32 -13.09 -14.25
CA ILE A 411 18.31 -12.18 -14.83
C ILE A 411 18.43 -10.80 -14.18
N LEU A 412 18.66 -9.77 -15.00
CA LEU A 412 18.74 -8.38 -14.57
C LEU A 412 17.56 -7.54 -15.10
N ILE A 413 16.81 -6.92 -14.18
CA ILE A 413 15.63 -6.07 -14.44
C ILE A 413 15.88 -4.63 -13.93
N PRO A 414 16.45 -3.72 -14.72
CA PRO A 414 16.70 -2.33 -14.32
C PRO A 414 15.44 -1.56 -13.87
N THR A 415 15.62 -0.50 -13.10
CA THR A 415 14.50 0.36 -12.67
C THR A 415 13.71 0.92 -13.85
N GLY A 416 12.38 0.81 -13.79
CA GLY A 416 11.47 1.25 -14.87
C GLY A 416 11.33 0.26 -16.03
N THR A 417 11.95 -0.92 -15.93
CA THR A 417 11.78 -2.04 -16.87
C THR A 417 10.98 -3.17 -16.23
N MET A 418 10.51 -4.13 -17.02
CA MET A 418 9.72 -5.26 -16.55
C MET A 418 10.05 -6.55 -17.32
N ILE A 419 9.87 -7.72 -16.70
CA ILE A 419 9.81 -9.00 -17.40
C ILE A 419 8.47 -9.64 -17.05
N GLU A 420 7.68 -10.01 -18.05
CA GLU A 420 6.43 -10.74 -17.88
C GLU A 420 6.59 -12.18 -18.38
N LEU A 421 6.32 -13.14 -17.52
CA LEU A 421 6.35 -14.57 -17.84
C LEU A 421 4.91 -15.07 -17.96
N PHE A 422 4.51 -15.55 -19.15
CA PHE A 422 3.20 -16.12 -19.44
C PHE A 422 3.33 -17.63 -19.71
N ASN A 423 2.88 -18.49 -18.80
CA ASN A 423 2.82 -19.93 -19.07
C ASN A 423 1.83 -20.68 -18.16
N GLN A 424 1.40 -21.87 -18.60
CA GLN A 424 0.75 -22.90 -17.78
C GLN A 424 1.76 -23.68 -16.93
N ASP A 425 2.97 -23.93 -17.45
CA ASP A 425 4.06 -24.65 -16.79
C ASP A 425 5.32 -23.77 -16.73
N LEU A 426 5.50 -23.04 -15.63
CA LEU A 426 6.70 -22.25 -15.35
C LEU A 426 7.50 -22.93 -14.23
N ALA A 427 8.75 -23.29 -14.51
CA ALA A 427 9.69 -23.84 -13.54
C ALA A 427 10.90 -22.92 -13.43
N ILE A 428 11.19 -22.45 -12.21
CA ILE A 428 12.37 -21.63 -11.91
C ILE A 428 13.14 -22.31 -10.78
N ASP A 429 14.35 -22.77 -11.06
CA ASP A 429 15.14 -23.53 -10.08
C ASP A 429 15.75 -22.67 -8.96
N ALA A 430 16.43 -23.34 -8.02
CA ALA A 430 17.07 -22.70 -6.86
C ALA A 430 18.38 -21.95 -7.22
N ALA A 431 19.03 -22.32 -8.33
CA ALA A 431 20.29 -21.72 -8.74
C ALA A 431 20.09 -20.37 -9.47
N THR A 432 18.89 -20.14 -9.99
CA THR A 432 18.50 -18.91 -10.69
C THR A 432 18.48 -17.70 -9.76
N THR A 433 18.99 -16.56 -10.25
CA THR A 433 18.91 -15.27 -9.56
C THR A 433 18.22 -14.21 -10.42
N VAL A 434 17.26 -13.49 -9.83
CA VAL A 434 16.55 -12.38 -10.48
C VAL A 434 16.81 -11.11 -9.68
N ARG A 435 17.44 -10.10 -10.28
CA ARG A 435 17.89 -8.89 -9.58
C ARG A 435 17.53 -7.62 -10.33
N GLY A 436 17.28 -6.53 -9.60
CA GLY A 436 17.21 -5.18 -10.16
C GLY A 436 16.12 -4.32 -9.52
N GLY A 437 15.90 -3.12 -10.08
CA GLY A 437 14.92 -2.16 -9.56
C GLY A 437 13.58 -2.14 -10.32
N GLY A 438 13.44 -2.97 -11.36
CA GLY A 438 12.22 -3.06 -12.17
C GLY A 438 11.22 -4.10 -11.66
N THR A 439 10.30 -4.51 -12.53
CA THR A 439 9.17 -5.40 -12.19
C THR A 439 9.34 -6.81 -12.73
N LEU A 440 9.17 -7.82 -11.89
CA LEU A 440 8.96 -9.21 -12.33
C LEU A 440 7.46 -9.49 -12.29
N GLY A 441 6.87 -9.83 -13.43
CA GLY A 441 5.47 -10.17 -13.58
C GLY A 441 5.27 -11.65 -13.90
N LEU A 442 4.43 -12.32 -13.13
CA LEU A 442 4.11 -13.74 -13.25
C LEU A 442 2.65 -13.88 -13.66
N TYR A 443 2.42 -14.34 -14.90
CA TYR A 443 1.11 -14.43 -15.53
C TYR A 443 0.83 -15.85 -16.03
N GLY A 444 -0.43 -16.26 -15.98
CA GLY A 444 -0.90 -17.62 -16.27
C GLY A 444 -2.16 -17.59 -17.12
N SER A 445 -2.37 -18.63 -17.95
CA SER A 445 -3.51 -18.70 -18.89
C SER A 445 -4.73 -19.44 -18.30
N SER A 446 -5.91 -19.19 -18.87
CA SER A 446 -7.22 -19.41 -18.25
C SER A 446 -7.78 -20.85 -18.17
N SER A 447 -6.96 -21.89 -18.39
CA SER A 447 -7.51 -23.20 -18.76
C SER A 447 -7.01 -24.42 -17.96
N ALA A 448 -6.00 -24.30 -17.08
CA ALA A 448 -5.46 -25.44 -16.34
C ALA A 448 -4.90 -25.06 -14.96
N VAL A 449 -5.00 -26.01 -14.01
CA VAL A 449 -4.39 -25.95 -12.67
C VAL A 449 -2.89 -25.74 -12.84
N SER A 450 -2.41 -24.56 -12.49
CA SER A 450 -1.01 -24.18 -12.70
C SER A 450 -0.39 -23.84 -11.34
N THR A 451 0.67 -24.57 -11.00
CA THR A 451 1.47 -24.38 -9.78
C THR A 451 2.86 -23.93 -10.20
N LEU A 452 3.20 -22.67 -9.91
CA LEU A 452 4.57 -22.19 -10.00
C LEU A 452 5.27 -22.52 -8.69
N THR A 453 6.37 -23.26 -8.73
CA THR A 453 7.27 -23.37 -7.58
C THR A 453 8.60 -22.75 -7.96
N SER A 454 9.14 -21.90 -7.08
CA SER A 454 10.48 -21.35 -7.26
C SER A 454 11.24 -21.31 -5.95
N ALA A 455 12.52 -21.67 -6.04
CA ALA A 455 13.49 -21.52 -4.96
C ALA A 455 14.53 -20.43 -5.27
N ALA A 456 14.28 -19.57 -6.26
CA ALA A 456 15.22 -18.55 -6.73
C ALA A 456 15.44 -17.41 -5.71
N ASP A 457 16.58 -16.72 -5.82
CA ASP A 457 16.83 -15.43 -5.14
C ASP A 457 16.26 -14.30 -6.00
N ILE A 458 15.07 -13.80 -5.62
CA ILE A 458 14.31 -12.75 -6.29
C ILE A 458 14.47 -11.43 -5.53
N ARG A 459 15.08 -10.44 -6.17
CA ARG A 459 15.34 -9.09 -5.64
C ARG A 459 14.93 -8.02 -6.66
N VAL A 460 13.71 -7.53 -6.56
CA VAL A 460 13.08 -6.68 -7.59
C VAL A 460 12.48 -5.40 -6.99
N GLY A 461 12.24 -4.39 -7.82
CA GLY A 461 11.50 -3.20 -7.40
C GLY A 461 10.03 -3.51 -7.14
N ALA A 462 9.42 -4.31 -8.03
CA ALA A 462 8.06 -4.79 -7.87
C ALA A 462 7.93 -6.26 -8.32
N LEU A 463 7.03 -6.99 -7.64
CA LEU A 463 6.58 -8.32 -8.01
C LEU A 463 5.08 -8.25 -8.30
N GLU A 464 4.68 -8.58 -9.52
CA GLU A 464 3.29 -8.62 -9.94
C GLU A 464 2.87 -10.06 -10.22
N VAL A 465 1.77 -10.51 -9.62
CA VAL A 465 1.24 -11.86 -9.82
C VAL A 465 -0.21 -11.73 -10.26
N ASN A 466 -0.47 -12.05 -11.53
CA ASN A 466 -1.73 -11.75 -12.19
C ASN A 466 -2.13 -12.87 -13.15
N SER A 467 -3.03 -13.75 -12.72
CA SER A 467 -3.36 -14.94 -13.48
C SER A 467 -4.49 -15.75 -12.85
N ASN A 468 -4.96 -16.75 -13.60
CA ASN A 468 -5.71 -17.88 -13.05
C ASN A 468 -4.76 -18.95 -12.45
N PHE A 469 -3.57 -18.60 -11.94
CA PHE A 469 -2.75 -19.58 -11.20
C PHE A 469 -3.55 -20.05 -9.99
N ASP A 470 -3.57 -21.36 -9.74
CA ASP A 470 -4.12 -21.88 -8.48
C ASP A 470 -3.14 -21.59 -7.34
N LEU A 471 -1.83 -21.72 -7.61
CA LEU A 471 -0.75 -21.52 -6.63
C LEU A 471 0.52 -20.95 -7.28
N VAL A 472 1.06 -19.88 -6.70
CA VAL A 472 2.43 -19.41 -6.90
C VAL A 472 3.17 -19.55 -5.58
N ASP A 473 4.08 -20.51 -5.50
CA ASP A 473 4.86 -20.82 -4.31
C ASP A 473 6.30 -20.34 -4.44
N LEU A 474 6.60 -19.21 -3.79
CA LEU A 474 7.94 -18.62 -3.69
C LEU A 474 8.54 -18.81 -2.29
N SER A 475 7.91 -19.63 -1.43
CA SER A 475 8.28 -19.79 -0.02
C SER A 475 9.67 -20.41 0.18
N ALA A 476 10.13 -21.22 -0.78
CA ALA A 476 11.44 -21.88 -0.75
C ALA A 476 12.61 -20.96 -1.16
N GLY A 477 12.33 -19.83 -1.80
CA GLY A 477 13.33 -18.88 -2.29
C GLY A 477 13.61 -17.72 -1.32
N ALA A 478 14.45 -16.79 -1.76
CA ALA A 478 14.63 -15.50 -1.09
C ALA A 478 13.89 -14.43 -1.88
N VAL A 479 12.90 -13.77 -1.27
CA VAL A 479 12.08 -12.74 -1.94
C VAL A 479 12.28 -11.39 -1.27
N ASN A 480 12.77 -10.41 -2.03
CA ASN A 480 12.87 -9.01 -1.64
C ASN A 480 12.23 -8.14 -2.74
N ALA A 481 11.12 -7.50 -2.41
CA ALA A 481 10.38 -6.68 -3.36
C ALA A 481 10.01 -5.34 -2.71
N GLY A 482 10.17 -4.24 -3.44
CA GLY A 482 9.61 -2.95 -3.00
C GLY A 482 8.10 -3.05 -2.85
N THR A 483 7.43 -3.46 -3.92
CA THR A 483 5.96 -3.65 -3.96
C THR A 483 5.63 -5.07 -4.38
N VAL A 484 4.61 -5.66 -3.77
CA VAL A 484 4.00 -6.93 -4.21
C VAL A 484 2.53 -6.66 -4.53
N THR A 485 2.11 -6.98 -5.75
CA THR A 485 0.71 -6.88 -6.18
C THR A 485 0.19 -8.25 -6.59
N HIS A 486 -0.92 -8.70 -5.98
CA HIS A 486 -1.51 -10.03 -6.23
C HIS A 486 -2.99 -9.95 -6.60
N TYR A 487 -3.37 -10.44 -7.78
CA TYR A 487 -4.71 -10.24 -8.34
C TYR A 487 -5.67 -11.43 -8.21
N ALA A 488 -5.20 -12.68 -8.13
CA ALA A 488 -6.03 -13.87 -7.98
C ALA A 488 -5.19 -15.12 -7.64
N GLY A 489 -5.82 -16.17 -7.10
CA GLY A 489 -5.13 -17.41 -6.73
C GLY A 489 -4.38 -17.30 -5.40
N LEU A 490 -3.58 -18.31 -5.06
CA LEU A 490 -2.75 -18.31 -3.84
C LEU A 490 -1.29 -17.94 -4.15
N LEU A 491 -0.74 -16.95 -3.45
CA LEU A 491 0.69 -16.59 -3.48
C LEU A 491 1.33 -16.91 -2.12
N ARG A 492 2.31 -17.81 -2.09
CA ARG A 492 3.12 -18.09 -0.89
C ARG A 492 4.44 -17.35 -0.90
N LEU A 493 4.75 -16.66 0.20
CA LEU A 493 5.94 -15.86 0.39
C LEU A 493 6.73 -16.33 1.62
N PRO A 494 8.07 -16.18 1.63
CA PRO A 494 8.87 -16.43 2.83
C PRO A 494 8.50 -15.48 3.99
N GLY A 495 8.44 -15.97 5.23
CA GLY A 495 8.06 -15.18 6.40
C GLY A 495 8.99 -14.02 6.77
N GLY A 496 10.20 -14.00 6.20
CA GLY A 496 11.19 -12.94 6.35
C GLY A 496 11.29 -11.99 5.16
N ALA A 497 10.41 -12.13 4.14
CA ALA A 497 10.49 -11.34 2.92
C ALA A 497 10.35 -9.82 3.22
N PRO A 498 11.37 -9.00 2.94
CA PRO A 498 11.24 -7.55 3.06
C PRO A 498 10.36 -7.02 1.93
N VAL A 499 9.07 -6.86 2.22
CA VAL A 499 8.07 -6.24 1.35
C VAL A 499 7.66 -4.89 1.92
N ARG A 500 7.83 -3.81 1.15
CA ARG A 500 7.49 -2.46 1.63
C ARG A 500 6.02 -2.13 1.38
N GLU A 501 5.45 -2.56 0.27
CA GLU A 501 4.05 -2.29 -0.09
C GLU A 501 3.40 -3.59 -0.54
N LEU A 502 2.28 -3.97 0.10
CA LEU A 502 1.50 -5.15 -0.28
C LEU A 502 0.12 -4.70 -0.75
N LEU A 503 -0.20 -5.02 -2.00
CA LEU A 503 -1.44 -4.69 -2.68
C LEU A 503 -2.14 -5.99 -3.10
N VAL A 504 -3.33 -6.25 -2.59
CA VAL A 504 -4.12 -7.44 -2.92
C VAL A 504 -5.50 -6.98 -3.42
N PRO A 505 -5.59 -6.40 -4.64
CA PRO A 505 -6.82 -5.80 -5.16
C PRO A 505 -7.90 -6.83 -5.56
N GLY A 506 -7.53 -8.10 -5.72
CA GLY A 506 -8.46 -9.15 -6.13
C GLY A 506 -9.23 -9.78 -4.97
N ILE A 507 -10.56 -9.89 -5.10
CA ILE A 507 -11.42 -10.51 -4.07
C ILE A 507 -11.14 -12.01 -3.87
N ASN A 508 -10.61 -12.68 -4.89
CA ASN A 508 -10.26 -14.11 -4.87
C ASN A 508 -8.75 -14.33 -4.67
N ALA A 509 -7.98 -13.27 -4.46
CA ALA A 509 -6.55 -13.34 -4.22
C ALA A 509 -6.26 -13.75 -2.77
N GLN A 510 -5.32 -14.65 -2.58
CA GLN A 510 -4.86 -15.11 -1.27
C GLN A 510 -3.33 -14.98 -1.21
N VAL A 511 -2.80 -14.42 -0.13
CA VAL A 511 -1.35 -14.38 0.14
C VAL A 511 -1.09 -15.10 1.45
N GLU A 512 -0.15 -16.04 1.46
CA GLU A 512 0.30 -16.77 2.64
C GLU A 512 1.77 -16.47 2.89
N TYR A 513 2.11 -15.93 4.06
CA TYR A 513 3.49 -15.86 4.52
C TYR A 513 3.82 -17.11 5.33
N GLU A 514 4.98 -17.72 5.06
CA GLU A 514 5.55 -18.72 5.97
C GLU A 514 5.75 -18.12 7.37
N PRO A 515 5.73 -18.93 8.45
CA PRO A 515 5.92 -18.42 9.80
C PRO A 515 7.23 -17.64 9.97
N GLY A 516 7.16 -16.40 10.47
CA GLY A 516 8.34 -15.51 10.49
C GLY A 516 8.17 -14.23 11.32
N GLY A 517 9.30 -13.57 11.60
CA GLY A 517 9.48 -12.53 12.63
C GLY A 517 8.55 -11.30 12.56
N THR A 518 9.06 -10.18 12.06
CA THR A 518 8.31 -8.91 11.99
C THR A 518 8.29 -8.40 10.55
N LEU A 519 7.10 -8.35 9.97
CA LEU A 519 6.83 -7.78 8.65
C LEU A 519 6.48 -6.29 8.80
N ARG A 520 7.11 -5.44 7.99
CA ARG A 520 6.97 -3.98 8.07
C ARG A 520 6.54 -3.39 6.74
N PHE A 521 5.30 -2.92 6.69
CA PHE A 521 4.72 -2.31 5.52
C PHE A 521 4.67 -0.79 5.65
N ARG A 522 4.98 -0.11 4.54
CA ARG A 522 4.57 1.27 4.30
C ARG A 522 3.08 1.31 3.98
N THR A 523 2.66 0.46 3.04
CA THR A 523 1.29 0.34 2.54
C THR A 523 0.84 -1.11 2.67
N LEU A 524 -0.33 -1.30 3.26
CA LEU A 524 -1.05 -2.58 3.27
C LEU A 524 -2.46 -2.31 2.76
N ASP A 525 -2.75 -2.78 1.54
CA ASP A 525 -4.04 -2.59 0.85
C ASP A 525 -4.59 -3.96 0.41
N VAL A 526 -5.68 -4.41 1.03
CA VAL A 526 -6.14 -5.81 0.91
C VAL A 526 -7.65 -5.91 0.73
N TYR A 527 -8.05 -6.53 -0.39
CA TYR A 527 -9.43 -6.88 -0.77
C TYR A 527 -9.68 -8.39 -0.77
N GLY A 528 -8.62 -9.20 -0.80
CA GLY A 528 -8.67 -10.66 -0.75
C GLY A 528 -8.40 -11.23 0.65
N LYS A 529 -7.58 -12.27 0.74
CA LYS A 529 -7.15 -12.87 2.01
C LYS A 529 -5.64 -12.79 2.16
N VAL A 530 -5.16 -12.53 3.38
CA VAL A 530 -3.73 -12.59 3.70
C VAL A 530 -3.53 -13.32 5.02
N ASP A 531 -2.81 -14.44 5.00
CA ASP A 531 -2.33 -15.16 6.17
C ASP A 531 -0.88 -14.73 6.45
N PHE A 532 -0.60 -14.27 7.68
CA PHE A 532 0.71 -13.77 8.09
C PHE A 532 1.57 -14.78 8.87
N GLY A 533 1.17 -16.06 8.94
CA GLY A 533 2.00 -17.13 9.51
C GLY A 533 2.37 -16.96 10.99
N GLY A 534 1.65 -16.14 11.75
CA GLY A 534 1.97 -15.82 13.15
C GLY A 534 2.94 -14.64 13.34
N ALA A 535 3.16 -13.81 12.31
CA ALA A 535 4.09 -12.68 12.35
C ALA A 535 3.59 -11.47 13.18
N ASP A 536 4.53 -10.62 13.59
CA ASP A 536 4.22 -9.24 13.95
C ASP A 536 4.14 -8.38 12.68
N VAL A 537 3.04 -7.65 12.48
CA VAL A 537 2.78 -6.81 11.31
C VAL A 537 2.75 -5.34 11.74
N VAL A 538 3.55 -4.48 11.09
CA VAL A 538 3.58 -3.04 11.36
C VAL A 538 3.29 -2.25 10.09
N VAL A 539 2.26 -1.40 10.12
CA VAL A 539 1.84 -0.56 8.99
C VAL A 539 2.09 0.91 9.28
N ARG A 540 2.73 1.64 8.35
CA ARG A 540 3.27 2.98 8.60
C ARG A 540 2.57 4.15 7.90
N THR A 541 2.08 4.00 6.67
CA THR A 541 1.69 5.15 5.82
C THR A 541 0.31 5.01 5.20
N LEU A 542 -0.12 3.80 4.84
CA LEU A 542 -1.48 3.54 4.38
C LEU A 542 -1.94 2.15 4.86
N PHE A 543 -3.13 2.10 5.47
CA PHE A 543 -3.83 0.86 5.80
C PHE A 543 -5.21 0.93 5.14
N ALA A 544 -5.48 0.02 4.21
CA ALA A 544 -6.77 -0.13 3.56
C ALA A 544 -7.15 -1.61 3.56
N PHE A 545 -8.31 -1.93 4.13
CA PHE A 545 -8.74 -3.31 4.29
C PHE A 545 -10.21 -3.45 3.91
N GLY A 546 -10.55 -4.47 3.12
CA GLY A 546 -11.92 -4.88 2.82
C GLY A 546 -12.75 -3.84 2.09
N GLN A 547 -12.18 -3.08 1.16
CA GLN A 547 -12.89 -2.03 0.43
C GLN A 547 -13.80 -2.62 -0.69
N GLY A 548 -14.82 -3.42 -0.34
CA GLY A 548 -15.84 -3.88 -1.29
C GLY A 548 -16.18 -5.37 -1.31
N ALA A 549 -15.59 -6.20 -0.44
CA ALA A 549 -15.88 -7.64 -0.36
C ALA A 549 -16.02 -8.14 1.09
N SER A 550 -17.18 -8.71 1.45
CA SER A 550 -17.49 -9.17 2.81
C SER A 550 -16.64 -10.34 3.32
N THR A 551 -15.96 -11.06 2.42
CA THR A 551 -15.12 -12.22 2.73
C THR A 551 -13.63 -11.89 2.92
N THR A 552 -13.27 -10.60 2.94
CA THR A 552 -11.88 -10.15 3.12
C THR A 552 -11.37 -10.60 4.50
N LEU A 553 -10.15 -11.13 4.56
CA LEU A 553 -9.58 -11.72 5.78
C LEU A 553 -8.09 -11.37 5.94
N LEU A 554 -7.70 -10.84 7.09
CA LEU A 554 -6.30 -10.90 7.56
C LEU A 554 -6.22 -11.98 8.65
N ASP A 555 -5.41 -13.01 8.45
CA ASP A 555 -5.35 -14.19 9.31
C ASP A 555 -3.98 -14.44 9.96
N ASN A 556 -4.01 -15.22 11.05
CA ASN A 556 -2.82 -15.68 11.77
C ASN A 556 -1.84 -14.55 12.11
N ILE A 557 -2.32 -13.43 12.64
CA ILE A 557 -1.44 -12.33 13.08
C ILE A 557 -1.15 -12.46 14.58
N ARG A 558 0.13 -12.38 14.99
CA ARG A 558 0.47 -12.29 16.42
C ARG A 558 0.23 -10.88 16.95
N ARG A 559 0.69 -9.86 16.24
CA ARG A 559 0.43 -8.45 16.59
C ARG A 559 0.32 -7.58 15.34
N LEU A 560 -0.81 -6.92 15.14
CA LEU A 560 -0.99 -5.87 14.14
C LEU A 560 -0.79 -4.50 14.80
N THR A 561 0.15 -3.69 14.30
CA THR A 561 0.40 -2.33 14.79
C THR A 561 0.16 -1.32 13.67
N ILE A 562 -0.79 -0.42 13.89
CA ILE A 562 -1.08 0.73 13.04
C ILE A 562 -0.38 1.95 13.65
N SER A 563 0.67 2.44 12.98
CA SER A 563 1.62 3.37 13.59
C SER A 563 1.20 4.84 13.51
N ARG A 564 1.75 5.67 14.41
CA ARG A 564 1.56 7.14 14.50
C ARG A 564 1.88 7.99 13.26
N ARG A 565 2.39 7.41 12.18
CA ARG A 565 2.69 8.10 10.91
C ARG A 565 1.57 7.98 9.89
N LEU A 566 0.52 7.23 10.22
CA LEU A 566 -0.68 7.08 9.41
C LEU A 566 -1.56 8.31 9.58
N ALA A 567 -1.88 9.01 8.49
CA ALA A 567 -2.83 10.13 8.54
C ALA A 567 -4.27 9.65 8.66
N SER A 568 -4.63 8.60 7.91
CA SER A 568 -5.90 7.89 8.01
C SER A 568 -5.74 6.46 7.46
N GLY A 569 -6.43 5.50 8.08
CA GLY A 569 -6.57 4.13 7.59
C GLY A 569 -8.03 3.75 7.49
N THR A 570 -8.37 2.84 6.60
CA THR A 570 -9.76 2.42 6.36
C THR A 570 -9.93 0.92 6.54
N TRP A 571 -10.94 0.54 7.30
CA TRP A 571 -11.46 -0.82 7.39
C TRP A 571 -12.88 -0.82 6.85
N GLY A 572 -13.07 -1.38 5.65
CA GLY A 572 -14.33 -1.38 4.90
C GLY A 572 -15.28 -2.53 5.25
N THR A 573 -14.77 -3.75 5.43
CA THR A 573 -15.52 -4.90 5.95
C THR A 573 -14.53 -6.05 6.19
N GLY A 574 -15.01 -7.22 6.61
CA GLY A 574 -14.22 -8.44 6.71
C GLY A 574 -13.69 -8.68 8.13
N THR A 575 -12.77 -9.65 8.23
CA THR A 575 -12.29 -10.16 9.52
C THR A 575 -10.78 -9.95 9.69
N ILE A 576 -10.36 -9.49 10.86
CA ILE A 576 -8.96 -9.46 11.30
C ILE A 576 -8.78 -10.47 12.44
N ASN A 577 -8.11 -11.58 12.17
CA ASN A 577 -7.70 -12.54 13.19
C ASN A 577 -6.29 -12.22 13.67
N ALA A 578 -6.21 -11.52 14.80
CA ALA A 578 -4.95 -11.15 15.42
C ALA A 578 -4.98 -11.43 16.92
N SER A 579 -3.90 -11.94 17.51
CA SER A 579 -3.83 -12.04 18.98
C SER A 579 -3.87 -10.66 19.64
N GLN A 580 -3.29 -9.65 18.98
CA GLN A 580 -3.28 -8.26 19.41
C GLN A 580 -3.37 -7.28 18.22
N ILE A 581 -4.23 -6.26 18.34
CA ILE A 581 -4.30 -5.11 17.43
C ILE A 581 -3.96 -3.85 18.25
N ILE A 582 -3.06 -3.00 17.74
CA ILE A 582 -2.62 -1.77 18.40
C ILE A 582 -2.80 -0.60 17.44
N ILE A 583 -3.61 0.37 17.84
CA ILE A 583 -3.69 1.69 17.18
C ILE A 583 -2.88 2.67 18.04
N GLU A 584 -1.74 3.13 17.52
CA GLU A 584 -0.86 4.04 18.25
C GLU A 584 -1.47 5.44 18.42
N SER A 585 -0.98 6.19 19.40
CA SER A 585 -1.33 7.61 19.55
C SER A 585 -0.94 8.41 18.32
N GLY A 586 -1.89 9.22 17.81
CA GLY A 586 -1.75 9.97 16.57
C GLY A 586 -2.06 9.18 15.29
N ALA A 587 -2.37 7.88 15.38
CA ALA A 587 -2.92 7.12 14.26
C ALA A 587 -4.45 7.20 14.25
N GLU A 588 -5.02 7.06 13.06
CA GLU A 588 -6.46 7.13 12.80
C GLU A 588 -6.91 5.91 12.00
N LEU A 589 -8.01 5.28 12.42
CA LEU A 589 -8.64 4.15 11.73
C LEU A 589 -10.15 4.41 11.59
N ASP A 590 -10.60 4.58 10.35
CA ASP A 590 -12.00 4.73 10.01
C ASP A 590 -12.58 3.34 9.68
N LEU A 591 -13.62 2.96 10.42
CA LEU A 591 -14.46 1.80 10.17
C LEU A 591 -15.62 2.27 9.28
N VAL A 592 -15.55 1.91 8.00
CA VAL A 592 -16.47 2.34 6.95
C VAL A 592 -17.17 1.13 6.35
N GLY A 593 -18.30 1.29 5.67
CA GLY A 593 -18.86 0.24 4.81
C GLY A 593 -19.67 -0.84 5.55
N GLY A 594 -19.30 -2.10 5.35
CA GLY A 594 -19.99 -3.27 5.90
C GLY A 594 -19.39 -3.71 7.24
N ALA A 595 -19.83 -4.85 7.77
CA ALA A 595 -19.41 -5.26 9.11
C ALA A 595 -17.91 -5.58 9.25
N HIS A 596 -17.36 -5.29 10.42
CA HIS A 596 -15.96 -5.45 10.83
C HIS A 596 -15.87 -6.46 11.97
N THR A 597 -15.10 -7.53 11.81
CA THR A 597 -14.93 -8.55 12.86
C THR A 597 -13.48 -8.66 13.27
N TYR A 598 -13.17 -8.71 14.56
CA TYR A 598 -11.83 -9.12 15.01
C TYR A 598 -11.89 -10.11 16.17
N THR A 599 -10.81 -10.88 16.30
CA THR A 599 -10.53 -11.73 17.47
C THR A 599 -9.33 -11.18 18.24
N GLY A 600 -9.15 -11.61 19.49
CA GLY A 600 -8.02 -11.20 20.33
C GLY A 600 -8.18 -9.84 21.02
N THR A 601 -7.08 -9.14 21.30
CA THR A 601 -7.12 -7.87 22.06
C THR A 601 -6.85 -6.66 21.17
N LEU A 602 -7.81 -5.74 21.05
CA LEU A 602 -7.62 -4.44 20.40
C LEU A 602 -7.32 -3.37 21.44
N ARG A 603 -6.23 -2.63 21.27
CA ARG A 603 -5.85 -1.47 22.11
C ARG A 603 -5.81 -0.21 21.25
N ASN A 604 -6.75 0.70 21.48
CA ASN A 604 -6.79 1.99 20.82
C ASN A 604 -6.16 3.07 21.70
N SER A 605 -5.10 3.74 21.25
CA SER A 605 -4.57 4.98 21.86
C SER A 605 -4.64 6.18 20.92
N GLY A 606 -5.19 5.99 19.71
CA GLY A 606 -5.38 7.01 18.69
C GLY A 606 -6.86 7.37 18.52
N LEU A 607 -7.28 7.55 17.28
CA LEU A 607 -8.67 7.79 16.91
C LEU A 607 -9.23 6.59 16.12
N ILE A 608 -10.37 6.08 16.56
CA ILE A 608 -11.21 5.20 15.74
C ILE A 608 -12.49 5.96 15.43
N ARG A 609 -12.81 6.18 14.15
CA ARG A 609 -14.13 6.66 13.73
C ARG A 609 -14.94 5.50 13.17
N HIS A 610 -16.15 5.32 13.67
CA HIS A 610 -17.03 4.24 13.27
C HIS A 610 -18.22 4.83 12.53
N THR A 611 -18.21 4.80 11.20
CA THR A 611 -19.18 5.52 10.35
C THR A 611 -20.16 4.60 9.61
N GLY A 612 -19.95 3.28 9.61
CA GLY A 612 -20.90 2.33 9.02
C GLY A 612 -20.53 0.88 9.25
N GLY A 613 -21.51 -0.03 9.24
CA GLY A 613 -21.33 -1.46 9.51
C GLY A 613 -21.30 -1.80 11.01
N ASP A 614 -21.49 -3.09 11.36
CA ASP A 614 -21.32 -3.53 12.75
C ASP A 614 -19.84 -3.72 13.11
N LEU A 615 -19.42 -3.26 14.29
CA LEU A 615 -18.17 -3.70 14.92
C LEU A 615 -18.43 -4.94 15.79
N ARG A 616 -17.97 -6.11 15.33
CA ARG A 616 -18.04 -7.39 16.04
C ARG A 616 -16.78 -7.67 16.85
N ILE A 617 -16.89 -7.50 18.16
CA ILE A 617 -15.83 -7.75 19.14
C ILE A 617 -15.90 -9.22 19.59
N ASN A 618 -14.96 -10.06 19.15
CA ASN A 618 -14.81 -11.45 19.62
C ASN A 618 -13.56 -11.61 20.50
N GLY A 619 -13.34 -10.65 21.39
CA GLY A 619 -12.21 -10.62 22.32
C GLY A 619 -12.30 -9.46 23.31
N SER A 620 -11.23 -8.69 23.48
CA SER A 620 -11.22 -7.53 24.39
C SER A 620 -10.86 -6.25 23.65
N PHE A 621 -11.70 -5.21 23.80
CA PHE A 621 -11.43 -3.87 23.31
C PHE A 621 -11.01 -2.97 24.48
N PHE A 622 -9.84 -2.33 24.38
CA PHE A 622 -9.40 -1.29 25.32
C PHE A 622 -9.30 0.04 24.59
N ASN A 623 -10.17 0.99 24.93
CA ASN A 623 -10.13 2.34 24.39
C ASN A 623 -9.39 3.28 25.36
N ASN A 624 -8.15 3.65 25.06
CA ASN A 624 -7.39 4.70 25.77
C ASN A 624 -7.42 6.05 25.04
N GLY A 625 -7.82 6.05 23.76
CA GLY A 625 -7.89 7.22 22.90
C GLY A 625 -9.33 7.73 22.74
N LEU A 626 -9.68 8.14 21.52
CA LEU A 626 -11.04 8.53 21.13
C LEU A 626 -11.66 7.42 20.25
N TYR A 627 -12.82 6.95 20.65
CA TYR A 627 -13.72 6.14 19.83
C TYR A 627 -14.94 6.99 19.48
N LEU A 628 -15.08 7.36 18.22
CA LEU A 628 -16.14 8.21 17.72
C LEU A 628 -17.16 7.36 16.95
N PHE A 629 -18.35 7.20 17.52
CA PHE A 629 -19.43 6.39 16.97
C PHE A 629 -20.39 7.26 16.16
N GLU A 630 -20.23 7.24 14.85
CA GLU A 630 -20.93 8.05 13.85
C GLU A 630 -21.84 7.24 12.93
N ALA A 631 -21.95 5.93 13.11
CA ALA A 631 -22.71 5.08 12.21
C ALA A 631 -24.23 5.28 12.35
N ALA A 632 -24.96 5.01 11.25
CA ALA A 632 -26.40 5.22 11.12
C ALA A 632 -27.23 4.08 11.78
N LEU A 633 -28.57 4.14 11.67
CA LEU A 633 -29.47 3.12 12.24
C LEU A 633 -29.13 1.71 11.77
N GLY A 634 -28.92 0.82 12.74
CA GLY A 634 -28.71 -0.61 12.50
C GLY A 634 -27.26 -1.07 12.66
N ASP A 635 -26.30 -0.15 12.71
CA ASP A 635 -24.88 -0.43 12.92
C ASP A 635 -24.54 -0.43 14.41
N ASN A 636 -24.05 -1.56 14.93
CA ASN A 636 -23.90 -1.79 16.36
C ASN A 636 -22.46 -2.14 16.75
N VAL A 637 -22.14 -1.93 18.04
CA VAL A 637 -20.97 -2.56 18.67
C VAL A 637 -21.45 -3.85 19.34
N GLU A 638 -21.20 -4.99 18.72
CA GLU A 638 -21.74 -6.28 19.14
C GLU A 638 -20.66 -7.37 19.21
N GLY A 639 -21.05 -8.62 19.46
CA GLY A 639 -20.16 -9.77 19.52
C GLY A 639 -20.13 -10.46 20.88
N SER A 640 -19.20 -11.41 21.03
CA SER A 640 -19.07 -12.26 22.22
C SER A 640 -18.05 -11.75 23.25
N GLY A 641 -17.33 -10.68 22.93
CA GLY A 641 -16.25 -10.13 23.73
C GLY A 641 -16.68 -9.02 24.70
N SER A 642 -15.77 -8.09 25.00
CA SER A 642 -15.97 -7.00 25.98
C SER A 642 -15.32 -5.69 25.52
N PHE A 643 -15.84 -4.57 26.01
CA PHE A 643 -15.31 -3.23 25.76
C PHE A 643 -14.99 -2.53 27.08
N THR A 644 -13.73 -2.12 27.27
CA THR A 644 -13.29 -1.27 28.38
C THR A 644 -12.92 0.10 27.85
N ASN A 645 -13.62 1.13 28.31
CA ASN A 645 -13.34 2.52 27.98
C ASN A 645 -12.52 3.19 29.09
N LEU A 646 -11.27 3.54 28.79
CA LEU A 646 -10.36 4.31 29.65
C LEU A 646 -10.18 5.76 29.14
N GLY A 647 -10.43 6.00 27.85
CA GLY A 647 -10.38 7.29 27.18
C GLY A 647 -11.78 7.87 26.96
N VAL A 648 -12.08 8.30 25.73
CA VAL A 648 -13.39 8.88 25.37
C VAL A 648 -14.09 7.97 24.37
N PHE A 649 -15.32 7.56 24.71
CA PHE A 649 -16.29 6.99 23.78
C PHE A 649 -17.33 8.06 23.51
N GLU A 650 -17.52 8.45 22.25
CA GLU A 650 -18.44 9.52 21.88
C GLU A 650 -19.45 9.04 20.84
N ARG A 651 -20.72 9.39 21.03
CA ARG A 651 -21.78 9.23 20.02
C ARG A 651 -22.14 10.62 19.49
N SER A 652 -21.85 10.90 18.22
CA SER A 652 -21.96 12.26 17.65
C SER A 652 -23.11 12.48 16.66
N GLU A 653 -23.80 11.46 16.15
CA GLU A 653 -24.96 11.68 15.28
C GLU A 653 -26.26 12.00 16.05
N ALA A 654 -27.02 12.96 15.54
CA ALA A 654 -28.35 13.29 16.02
C ALA A 654 -29.43 12.46 15.29
N GLY A 655 -30.35 11.85 16.06
CA GLY A 655 -31.62 11.30 15.55
C GLY A 655 -31.72 9.77 15.43
N THR A 656 -30.69 9.01 15.79
CA THR A 656 -30.65 7.54 15.65
C THR A 656 -30.06 6.87 16.91
N GLU A 657 -30.68 5.79 17.40
CA GLU A 657 -30.18 5.00 18.53
C GLU A 657 -29.02 4.11 18.08
N GLY A 658 -27.82 4.36 18.59
CA GLY A 658 -26.69 3.43 18.45
C GLY A 658 -26.72 2.36 19.55
N VAL A 659 -26.38 1.11 19.25
CA VAL A 659 -26.41 0.02 20.25
C VAL A 659 -25.00 -0.48 20.56
N VAL A 660 -24.70 -0.59 21.84
CA VAL A 660 -23.55 -1.32 22.38
C VAL A 660 -24.07 -2.60 23.05
N GLY A 661 -24.00 -3.72 22.34
CA GLY A 661 -24.50 -5.03 22.77
C GLY A 661 -23.52 -5.86 23.60
N VAL A 662 -22.23 -5.49 23.63
CA VAL A 662 -21.21 -6.18 24.44
C VAL A 662 -21.20 -5.66 25.88
N PRO A 663 -20.72 -6.45 26.87
CA PRO A 663 -20.34 -5.94 28.18
C PRO A 663 -19.42 -4.72 28.06
N PHE A 664 -19.82 -3.61 28.67
CA PHE A 664 -19.14 -2.32 28.60
C PHE A 664 -18.71 -1.87 30.01
N ASP A 665 -17.41 -1.67 30.20
CA ASP A 665 -16.82 -1.13 31.43
C ASP A 665 -16.29 0.28 31.17
N ASN A 666 -16.99 1.30 31.68
CA ASN A 666 -16.59 2.68 31.57
C ASN A 666 -15.81 3.14 32.80
N GLN A 667 -14.53 3.46 32.61
CA GLN A 667 -13.66 4.12 33.59
C GLN A 667 -13.16 5.49 33.09
N GLY A 668 -13.32 5.77 31.79
CA GLY A 668 -13.06 7.07 31.15
C GLY A 668 -14.35 7.90 31.01
N THR A 669 -14.58 8.46 29.82
CA THR A 669 -15.77 9.27 29.53
C THR A 669 -16.60 8.64 28.41
N VAL A 670 -17.90 8.47 28.66
CA VAL A 670 -18.91 8.29 27.61
C VAL A 670 -19.58 9.64 27.38
N ARG A 671 -19.50 10.17 26.15
CA ARG A 671 -19.95 11.52 25.78
C ARG A 671 -21.02 11.46 24.71
N LEU A 672 -22.17 12.09 24.97
CA LEU A 672 -23.30 12.18 24.05
C LEU A 672 -23.69 13.65 23.81
N PRO A 673 -23.06 14.38 22.88
CA PRO A 673 -23.45 15.75 22.53
C PRO A 673 -24.90 15.88 22.00
N GLY A 674 -25.58 14.76 21.75
CA GLY A 674 -26.98 14.61 21.37
C GLY A 674 -27.28 13.14 21.02
N GLY A 675 -28.42 12.88 20.37
CA GLY A 675 -28.79 11.55 19.89
C GLY A 675 -29.16 10.56 21.00
N ALA A 676 -29.21 9.27 20.67
CA ALA A 676 -29.51 8.19 21.62
C ALA A 676 -28.45 7.08 21.56
N LEU A 677 -28.11 6.50 22.71
CA LEU A 677 -27.24 5.34 22.83
C LEU A 677 -27.86 4.32 23.78
N ARG A 678 -27.95 3.08 23.34
CA ARG A 678 -28.47 1.96 24.12
C ARG A 678 -27.37 0.97 24.46
N PHE A 679 -27.24 0.65 25.74
CA PHE A 679 -26.39 -0.44 26.21
C PHE A 679 -27.23 -1.72 26.30
N GLY A 680 -27.18 -2.53 25.24
CA GLY A 680 -27.84 -3.84 25.20
C GLY A 680 -27.13 -4.92 26.03
N GLY A 681 -25.83 -4.74 26.29
CA GLY A 681 -25.04 -5.58 27.21
C GLY A 681 -24.94 -4.99 28.63
N PRO A 682 -24.38 -5.74 29.60
CA PRO A 682 -24.13 -5.22 30.94
C PRO A 682 -23.23 -3.98 30.92
N LEU A 683 -23.56 -2.96 31.71
CA LEU A 683 -22.78 -1.73 31.89
C LEU A 683 -22.23 -1.66 33.31
N THR A 684 -20.93 -1.42 33.45
CA THR A 684 -20.30 -0.94 34.69
C THR A 684 -19.80 0.49 34.45
N ASN A 685 -20.17 1.43 35.31
CA ASN A 685 -19.72 2.82 35.19
C ASN A 685 -19.03 3.29 36.48
N THR A 686 -17.72 3.47 36.40
CA THR A 686 -16.87 4.14 37.41
C THR A 686 -16.26 5.45 36.89
N GLY A 687 -16.35 5.69 35.57
CA GLY A 687 -15.98 6.94 34.92
C GLY A 687 -17.14 7.93 34.80
N THR A 688 -17.11 8.76 33.76
CA THR A 688 -18.09 9.83 33.51
C THR A 688 -19.08 9.45 32.41
N LEU A 689 -20.38 9.67 32.66
CA LEU A 689 -21.43 9.75 31.65
C LEU A 689 -21.79 11.22 31.44
N ALA A 690 -21.61 11.75 30.23
CA ALA A 690 -21.81 13.18 29.96
C ALA A 690 -22.54 13.47 28.65
N GLY A 691 -23.13 14.67 28.55
CA GLY A 691 -23.74 15.19 27.33
C GLY A 691 -25.24 15.48 27.44
N THR A 692 -25.87 15.81 26.31
CA THR A 692 -27.30 16.21 26.21
C THR A 692 -28.19 15.14 25.55
N GLY A 693 -27.64 13.97 25.26
CA GLY A 693 -28.37 12.88 24.58
C GLY A 693 -29.27 12.05 25.50
N THR A 694 -29.77 10.95 24.94
CA THR A 694 -30.54 9.92 25.65
C THR A 694 -29.71 8.65 25.81
N LEU A 695 -29.66 8.10 27.03
CA LEU A 695 -29.00 6.85 27.38
C LEU A 695 -30.04 5.80 27.79
N ASP A 696 -30.15 4.69 27.07
CA ASP A 696 -30.86 3.50 27.53
C ASP A 696 -29.85 2.59 28.24
N LEU A 697 -30.06 2.42 29.55
CA LEU A 697 -29.18 1.69 30.47
C LEU A 697 -29.78 0.34 30.87
N PRO A 698 -28.99 -0.74 30.96
CA PRO A 698 -29.49 -2.05 31.34
C PRO A 698 -30.02 -2.07 32.79
N SER A 699 -31.17 -2.72 33.01
CA SER A 699 -31.84 -2.73 34.32
C SER A 699 -31.35 -3.85 35.27
N PRO A 700 -31.03 -3.57 36.54
CA PRO A 700 -30.92 -2.24 37.17
C PRO A 700 -29.51 -1.64 37.00
N PRO A 701 -29.35 -0.41 36.49
CA PRO A 701 -28.03 0.18 36.32
C PRO A 701 -27.57 0.80 37.64
N LEU A 702 -26.50 0.26 38.23
CA LEU A 702 -25.81 0.88 39.35
C LEU A 702 -24.66 1.74 38.80
N VAL A 703 -24.74 3.05 39.01
CA VAL A 703 -23.74 4.02 38.58
C VAL A 703 -22.92 4.46 39.79
N SER A 704 -21.61 4.16 39.81
CA SER A 704 -20.68 4.55 40.88
C SER A 704 -19.73 5.70 40.51
N GLY A 705 -19.79 6.16 39.26
CA GLY A 705 -18.95 7.24 38.74
C GLY A 705 -19.66 8.60 38.71
N ILE A 706 -19.24 9.44 37.77
CA ILE A 706 -19.77 10.80 37.56
C ILE A 706 -20.89 10.76 36.51
N VAL A 707 -21.98 11.46 36.79
CA VAL A 707 -23.00 11.83 35.79
C VAL A 707 -22.96 13.34 35.65
N ALA A 708 -22.71 13.84 34.44
CA ALA A 708 -22.55 15.26 34.15
C ALA A 708 -23.43 15.63 32.94
N PRO A 709 -24.70 16.02 33.16
CA PRO A 709 -25.55 16.47 32.07
C PRO A 709 -24.91 17.63 31.29
N GLY A 710 -25.14 17.65 29.98
CA GLY A 710 -24.62 18.66 29.08
C GLY A 710 -23.16 18.50 28.63
N LEU A 711 -22.73 19.43 27.76
CA LEU A 711 -21.38 19.99 27.82
C LEU A 711 -21.37 21.24 28.74
N SER A 712 -22.39 21.27 29.60
CA SER A 712 -22.78 22.24 30.60
C SER A 712 -23.01 23.67 30.09
N PRO A 713 -24.24 24.24 30.20
CA PRO A 713 -25.50 23.59 30.62
C PRO A 713 -26.19 22.70 29.55
N GLY A 714 -27.04 21.75 29.97
CA GLY A 714 -27.68 20.73 29.12
C GLY A 714 -28.60 19.74 29.86
N VAL A 715 -29.39 18.95 29.11
CA VAL A 715 -30.25 17.89 29.69
C VAL A 715 -29.77 16.52 29.24
N LEU A 716 -29.36 15.67 30.18
CA LEU A 716 -29.07 14.25 29.90
C LEU A 716 -30.30 13.42 30.25
N THR A 717 -30.79 12.63 29.30
CA THR A 717 -31.95 11.76 29.51
C THR A 717 -31.49 10.32 29.71
N ILE A 718 -32.01 9.65 30.73
CA ILE A 718 -31.95 8.20 30.91
C ILE A 718 -33.29 7.64 30.50
N ASP A 719 -33.30 6.85 29.43
CA ASP A 719 -34.49 6.09 29.04
C ASP A 719 -34.60 4.84 29.93
N GLY A 720 -35.38 4.95 30.99
CA GLY A 720 -35.57 3.94 32.02
C GLY A 720 -35.23 4.44 33.42
N SER A 721 -34.82 3.50 34.26
CA SER A 721 -34.46 3.76 35.66
C SER A 721 -32.96 4.01 35.82
N ILE A 722 -32.59 4.81 36.81
CA ILE A 722 -31.18 5.02 37.20
C ILE A 722 -31.02 4.85 38.71
N THR A 723 -29.93 4.18 39.13
CA THR A 723 -29.52 4.10 40.54
C THR A 723 -28.14 4.70 40.71
N LEU A 724 -28.06 5.84 41.41
CA LEU A 724 -26.80 6.46 41.82
C LEU A 724 -26.31 5.78 43.10
N ALA A 725 -25.11 5.22 43.07
CA ALA A 725 -24.48 4.58 44.22
C ALA A 725 -24.01 5.62 45.26
N THR A 726 -23.61 5.15 46.44
CA THR A 726 -23.11 6.02 47.53
C THR A 726 -21.80 6.73 47.22
N ASP A 727 -21.04 6.23 46.25
CA ASP A 727 -19.81 6.83 45.74
C ASP A 727 -20.01 7.62 44.43
N ALA A 728 -21.23 7.64 43.89
CA ALA A 728 -21.55 8.38 42.68
C ALA A 728 -21.51 9.90 42.91
N ARG A 729 -21.31 10.65 41.82
CA ARG A 729 -21.38 12.12 41.82
C ARG A 729 -22.23 12.61 40.65
N LEU A 730 -23.24 13.43 40.94
CA LEU A 730 -24.00 14.17 39.94
C LEU A 730 -23.46 15.60 39.89
N ASP A 731 -22.81 15.97 38.78
CA ASP A 731 -22.34 17.33 38.53
C ASP A 731 -23.44 18.13 37.80
N ILE A 732 -23.72 19.34 38.28
CA ILE A 732 -24.73 20.25 37.74
C ILE A 732 -24.11 21.65 37.64
N GLU A 733 -24.08 22.23 36.44
CA GLU A 733 -23.77 23.64 36.24
C GLU A 733 -25.04 24.49 36.23
N VAL A 734 -24.98 25.68 36.84
CA VAL A 734 -26.08 26.65 36.90
C VAL A 734 -25.56 28.04 36.52
N GLY A 735 -26.03 28.56 35.39
CA GLY A 735 -25.77 29.89 34.85
C GLY A 735 -27.01 30.79 34.75
N GLY A 736 -28.20 30.26 35.06
CA GLY A 736 -29.48 30.96 34.98
C GLY A 736 -30.66 30.07 35.37
N LEU A 737 -31.88 30.43 34.93
CA LEU A 737 -33.14 29.80 35.35
C LEU A 737 -33.78 28.90 34.28
N ALA A 738 -33.25 28.87 33.06
CA ALA A 738 -33.76 28.03 31.97
C ALA A 738 -33.06 26.66 31.93
N VAL A 739 -33.85 25.60 32.08
CA VAL A 739 -33.37 24.22 32.02
C VAL A 739 -32.71 23.91 30.67
N GLY A 740 -31.59 23.20 30.69
CA GLY A 740 -30.91 22.69 29.50
C GLY A 740 -30.14 23.73 28.68
N THR A 741 -30.42 25.02 28.86
CA THR A 741 -29.68 26.11 28.19
C THR A 741 -28.93 27.00 29.17
N GLU A 742 -29.45 27.16 30.38
CA GLU A 742 -28.82 27.97 31.44
C GLU A 742 -28.48 27.15 32.68
N TYR A 743 -29.06 25.95 32.88
CA TYR A 743 -28.62 25.04 33.93
C TYR A 743 -28.82 23.56 33.56
N ASP A 744 -28.05 22.67 34.17
CA ASP A 744 -28.06 21.24 33.90
C ASP A 744 -29.23 20.49 34.54
N GLN A 745 -29.72 19.46 33.85
CA GLN A 745 -30.73 18.56 34.39
C GLN A 745 -30.46 17.11 34.01
N LEU A 746 -30.60 16.21 34.98
CA LEU A 746 -30.72 14.77 34.74
C LEU A 746 -32.19 14.38 34.66
N SER A 747 -32.62 13.76 33.57
CA SER A 747 -34.00 13.31 33.39
C SER A 747 -34.06 11.79 33.29
N ALA A 748 -34.85 11.12 34.12
CA ALA A 748 -35.11 9.67 34.04
C ALA A 748 -36.57 9.41 33.62
N THR A 749 -36.77 8.60 32.58
CA THR A 749 -38.13 8.28 32.07
C THR A 749 -38.87 7.22 32.90
N ASP A 750 -38.25 6.70 33.97
CA ASP A 750 -38.88 5.85 34.98
C ASP A 750 -38.50 6.27 36.41
N THR A 751 -37.82 5.41 37.18
CA THR A 751 -37.48 5.63 38.59
C THR A 751 -36.03 6.08 38.75
N GLY A 752 -35.80 7.18 39.45
CA GLY A 752 -34.46 7.66 39.83
C GLY A 752 -34.18 7.39 41.31
N THR A 753 -33.22 6.53 41.61
CA THR A 753 -32.76 6.26 42.99
C THR A 753 -31.50 7.07 43.27
N LEU A 754 -31.56 7.94 44.27
CA LEU A 754 -30.53 8.92 44.62
C LEU A 754 -29.61 8.38 45.72
N GLY A 755 -28.32 8.68 45.58
CA GLY A 755 -27.25 8.37 46.53
C GLY A 755 -26.01 9.19 46.17
N GLY A 756 -24.98 9.16 47.02
CA GLY A 756 -23.71 9.81 46.74
C GLY A 756 -23.76 11.35 46.83
N THR A 757 -22.99 12.04 45.99
CA THR A 757 -22.81 13.49 46.05
C THR A 757 -23.56 14.21 44.94
N LEU A 758 -24.40 15.18 45.28
CA LEU A 758 -24.83 16.23 44.35
C LEU A 758 -23.81 17.36 44.42
N ALA A 759 -23.19 17.72 43.30
CA ALA A 759 -22.27 18.84 43.23
C ALA A 759 -22.77 19.89 42.25
N VAL A 760 -22.86 21.12 42.72
CA VAL A 760 -23.37 22.25 41.94
C VAL A 760 -22.26 23.24 41.72
N THR A 761 -22.09 23.72 40.50
CA THR A 761 -21.19 24.83 40.19
C THR A 761 -21.94 25.96 39.52
N PHE A 762 -21.67 27.20 39.95
CA PHE A 762 -22.23 28.36 39.27
C PHE A 762 -21.26 28.82 38.18
N VAL A 763 -21.74 28.91 36.95
CA VAL A 763 -20.92 29.21 35.75
C VAL A 763 -21.20 30.63 35.24
N ASP A 764 -20.34 31.14 34.36
CA ASP A 764 -20.48 32.47 33.73
C ASP A 764 -20.63 33.65 34.70
N GLY A 765 -20.11 33.51 35.93
CA GLY A 765 -20.25 34.52 36.98
C GLY A 765 -21.66 34.63 37.56
N PHE A 766 -22.50 33.63 37.32
CA PHE A 766 -23.85 33.58 37.87
C PHE A 766 -23.83 33.51 39.39
N VAL A 767 -24.69 34.31 40.00
CA VAL A 767 -24.90 34.34 41.45
C VAL A 767 -26.39 34.15 41.67
N PRO A 768 -26.82 33.04 42.29
CA PRO A 768 -28.23 32.81 42.50
C PRO A 768 -28.82 33.83 43.49
N SER A 769 -30.13 34.06 43.41
CA SER A 769 -30.85 34.85 44.41
C SER A 769 -31.49 33.94 45.47
N PRO A 770 -31.51 34.35 46.75
CA PRO A 770 -32.32 33.67 47.76
C PRO A 770 -33.79 33.58 47.32
N GLY A 771 -34.35 32.37 47.38
CA GLY A 771 -35.70 32.03 46.94
C GLY A 771 -35.78 31.41 45.53
N GLU A 772 -34.69 31.44 44.75
CA GLU A 772 -34.64 30.75 43.46
C GLU A 772 -34.60 29.23 43.66
N SER A 773 -35.22 28.50 42.73
CA SER A 773 -35.30 27.05 42.77
C SER A 773 -34.99 26.46 41.40
N TYR A 774 -34.19 25.39 41.37
CA TYR A 774 -33.75 24.70 40.17
C TYR A 774 -34.16 23.24 40.23
N THR A 775 -34.92 22.76 39.24
CA THR A 775 -35.28 21.34 39.13
C THR A 775 -34.11 20.58 38.49
N LEU A 776 -33.29 19.94 39.32
CA LEU A 776 -32.03 19.31 38.92
C LEU A 776 -32.21 17.88 38.41
N VAL A 777 -33.19 17.15 38.96
CA VAL A 777 -33.52 15.80 38.52
C VAL A 777 -35.02 15.69 38.29
N THR A 778 -35.44 15.02 37.23
CA THR A 778 -36.84 14.62 37.01
C THR A 778 -36.94 13.10 36.87
N CYS A 779 -37.96 12.50 37.47
CA CYS A 779 -38.26 11.07 37.36
C CYS A 779 -39.74 10.91 36.96
N ALA A 780 -40.02 10.20 35.86
CA ALA A 780 -41.40 10.07 35.38
C ALA A 780 -42.28 9.24 36.33
N THR A 781 -41.72 8.21 36.98
CA THR A 781 -42.45 7.34 37.91
C THR A 781 -42.24 7.75 39.36
N ALA A 782 -40.98 7.79 39.80
CA ALA A 782 -40.63 8.11 41.19
C ALA A 782 -39.17 8.57 41.33
N CYS A 783 -38.93 9.66 42.06
CA CYS A 783 -37.61 9.95 42.64
C CYS A 783 -37.57 9.39 44.07
N VAL A 784 -36.57 8.56 44.36
CA VAL A 784 -36.49 7.80 45.63
C VAL A 784 -35.11 7.99 46.25
N GLY A 785 -35.04 8.07 47.58
CA GLY A 785 -33.78 8.28 48.31
C GLY A 785 -33.42 9.76 48.45
N ALA A 786 -32.16 10.03 48.77
CA ALA A 786 -31.59 11.36 48.89
C ALA A 786 -30.09 11.29 48.58
N PHE A 787 -29.49 12.41 48.19
CA PHE A 787 -28.03 12.51 48.13
C PHE A 787 -27.44 12.43 49.54
N ASP A 788 -26.35 11.67 49.69
CA ASP A 788 -25.60 11.54 50.93
C ASP A 788 -24.83 12.82 51.27
N THR A 789 -24.40 13.56 50.24
CA THR A 789 -23.70 14.85 50.34
C THR A 789 -24.22 15.84 49.30
N VAL A 790 -24.36 17.10 49.70
CA VAL A 790 -24.66 18.22 48.79
C VAL A 790 -23.48 19.19 48.87
N ASP A 791 -22.76 19.31 47.75
CA ASP A 791 -21.58 20.14 47.56
C ASP A 791 -22.00 21.40 46.79
N LEU A 792 -22.22 22.49 47.52
CA LEU A 792 -22.58 23.80 46.97
C LEU A 792 -21.37 24.74 47.03
N PRO A 793 -21.25 25.71 46.09
CA PRO A 793 -20.20 26.72 46.15
C PRO A 793 -20.21 27.50 47.46
N LEU A 794 -19.02 27.87 47.94
CA LEU A 794 -18.85 28.58 49.19
C LEU A 794 -19.69 29.87 49.22
N GLY A 795 -20.39 30.12 50.34
CA GLY A 795 -21.27 31.28 50.52
C GLY A 795 -22.68 31.07 49.98
N VAL A 796 -23.00 29.93 49.37
CA VAL A 796 -24.35 29.57 48.96
C VAL A 796 -24.90 28.49 49.88
N VAL A 797 -26.08 28.75 50.43
CA VAL A 797 -26.86 27.78 51.20
C VAL A 797 -28.15 27.52 50.44
N GLY A 798 -28.46 26.24 50.25
CA GLY A 798 -29.70 25.81 49.63
C GLY A 798 -30.16 24.47 50.19
N ASP A 799 -31.46 24.25 50.13
CA ASP A 799 -32.10 22.99 50.54
C ASP A 799 -32.42 22.15 49.31
N VAL A 800 -32.06 20.87 49.34
CA VAL A 800 -32.46 19.90 48.33
C VAL A 800 -33.74 19.21 48.76
N THR A 801 -34.80 19.37 47.98
CA THR A 801 -36.10 18.73 48.21
C THR A 801 -36.33 17.64 47.17
N VAL A 802 -36.60 16.42 47.63
CA VAL A 802 -37.01 15.30 46.78
C VAL A 802 -38.53 15.15 46.87
N SER A 803 -39.22 15.38 45.76
CA SER A 803 -40.66 15.13 45.63
C SER A 803 -40.92 13.76 45.00
N ALA A 804 -42.19 13.46 44.68
CA ALA A 804 -42.54 12.23 44.00
C ALA A 804 -41.87 12.11 42.62
N THR A 805 -41.70 13.21 41.89
CA THR A 805 -41.27 13.18 40.47
C THR A 805 -40.11 14.11 40.15
N ASP A 806 -39.61 14.87 41.12
CA ASP A 806 -38.48 15.76 40.91
C ASP A 806 -37.57 15.92 42.14
N VAL A 807 -36.36 16.41 41.88
CA VAL A 807 -35.41 16.86 42.88
C VAL A 807 -35.07 18.31 42.59
N ALA A 808 -35.37 19.19 43.55
CA ALA A 808 -35.17 20.63 43.41
C ALA A 808 -34.16 21.15 44.42
N LEU A 809 -33.25 22.02 43.98
CA LEU A 809 -32.40 22.84 44.85
C LEU A 809 -33.05 24.21 45.02
N SER A 810 -33.44 24.57 46.24
CA SER A 810 -33.93 25.90 46.58
C SER A 810 -32.89 26.69 47.34
N ILE A 811 -32.47 27.83 46.81
CA ILE A 811 -31.46 28.69 47.43
C ILE A 811 -32.09 29.43 48.59
N THR A 812 -31.58 29.23 49.80
CA THR A 812 -32.12 29.85 51.02
C THR A 812 -31.37 31.10 51.42
N SER A 813 -30.06 31.14 51.20
CA SER A 813 -29.25 32.33 51.38
C SER A 813 -28.02 32.32 50.49
N VAL A 814 -27.66 33.50 50.02
CA VAL A 814 -26.39 33.76 49.36
C VAL A 814 -25.70 34.85 50.15
N GLY A 815 -24.50 34.55 50.61
CA GLY A 815 -23.78 35.36 51.58
C GLY A 815 -22.30 35.47 51.26
N VAL A 816 -21.60 36.11 52.18
CA VAL A 816 -20.15 36.31 52.11
C VAL A 816 -19.46 34.96 52.26
N ALA A 817 -18.47 34.69 51.40
CA ALA A 817 -17.69 33.46 51.41
C ALA A 817 -16.27 33.69 51.95
N LEU A 818 -15.64 32.60 52.41
CA LEU A 818 -14.21 32.54 52.74
C LEU A 818 -13.49 31.80 51.60
N SER A 819 -13.18 32.51 50.51
CA SER A 819 -12.60 31.95 49.26
C SER A 819 -11.18 31.38 49.42
N ARG A 820 -10.47 31.77 50.49
CA ARG A 820 -9.12 31.25 50.80
C ARG A 820 -8.96 31.09 52.31
N PHE A 821 -8.38 29.98 52.77
CA PHE A 821 -8.02 29.77 54.17
C PHE A 821 -6.92 28.71 54.32
N GLU A 822 -5.66 29.14 54.18
CA GLU A 822 -4.52 28.21 54.11
C GLU A 822 -3.27 28.77 54.83
N PRO A 823 -2.39 27.91 55.35
CA PRO A 823 -1.14 28.35 55.94
C PRO A 823 -0.14 28.81 54.86
N VAL A 824 0.79 29.69 55.25
CA VAL A 824 1.94 30.03 54.41
C VAL A 824 3.03 28.96 54.61
N GLY A 825 3.08 28.01 53.69
CA GLY A 825 4.03 26.88 53.72
C GLY A 825 3.56 25.72 54.60
N ALA A 826 4.40 24.69 54.74
CA ALA A 826 4.12 23.54 55.58
C ALA A 826 4.24 23.92 57.07
N VAL A 827 3.22 23.62 57.87
CA VAL A 827 3.18 23.95 59.31
C VAL A 827 3.42 22.69 60.13
N VAL A 828 4.60 22.61 60.75
CA VAL A 828 4.91 21.64 61.81
C VAL A 828 5.56 22.43 62.94
N VAL A 829 4.93 22.47 64.12
CA VAL A 829 5.47 23.17 65.28
C VAL A 829 6.20 22.17 66.17
N GLY A 830 7.50 22.37 66.36
CA GLY A 830 8.33 21.55 67.25
C GLY A 830 8.16 21.88 68.73
N PRO A 831 8.86 21.17 69.63
CA PRO A 831 8.71 21.34 71.08
C PRO A 831 9.13 22.73 71.58
N GLU A 832 10.09 23.38 70.91
CA GLU A 832 10.54 24.75 71.22
C GLU A 832 9.51 25.84 70.87
N GLY A 833 8.39 25.48 70.21
CA GLY A 833 7.44 26.43 69.66
C GLY A 833 7.87 26.96 68.28
N GLY A 834 7.17 27.99 67.79
CA GLY A 834 7.39 28.61 66.49
C GLY A 834 6.23 29.51 66.07
N ASP A 835 6.35 30.16 64.90
CA ASP A 835 5.26 30.95 64.33
C ASP A 835 5.04 30.67 62.85
N PHE A 836 3.80 30.85 62.41
CA PHE A 836 3.39 30.73 61.02
C PHE A 836 2.21 31.67 60.73
N ARG A 837 1.84 31.80 59.46
CA ARG A 837 0.72 32.65 59.02
C ARG A 837 -0.37 31.82 58.39
N ILE A 838 -1.62 32.21 58.62
CA ILE A 838 -2.78 31.71 57.88
C ILE A 838 -3.28 32.86 57.02
N LYS A 839 -3.18 32.71 55.69
CA LYS A 839 -3.77 33.64 54.72
C LYS A 839 -5.23 33.29 54.55
N TYR A 840 -6.05 34.32 54.51
CA TYR A 840 -7.47 34.16 54.23
C TYR A 840 -7.98 35.27 53.32
N GLU A 841 -9.02 34.95 52.56
CA GLU A 841 -9.73 35.89 51.72
C GLU A 841 -11.22 35.75 51.99
N ILE A 842 -11.87 36.90 52.20
CA ILE A 842 -13.31 36.99 52.40
C ILE A 842 -13.87 37.73 51.20
N ASN A 843 -14.75 37.10 50.43
CA ASN A 843 -15.34 37.69 49.24
C ASN A 843 -16.86 37.80 49.40
N ASN A 844 -17.41 38.90 48.89
CA ASN A 844 -18.84 39.08 48.76
C ASN A 844 -19.25 38.78 47.31
N PRO A 845 -19.68 37.54 47.02
CA PRO A 845 -20.14 37.18 45.67
C PRO A 845 -21.52 37.77 45.35
N THR A 846 -22.16 38.49 46.26
CA THR A 846 -23.51 39.02 46.01
C THR A 846 -23.47 40.31 45.20
N GLY A 847 -24.50 40.56 44.39
CA GLY A 847 -24.70 41.84 43.69
C GLY A 847 -25.03 43.02 44.61
N GLN A 848 -25.00 42.85 45.94
CA GLN A 848 -25.29 43.90 46.92
C GLN A 848 -24.15 44.10 47.89
N THR A 849 -24.03 45.30 48.48
CA THR A 849 -23.08 45.53 49.56
C THR A 849 -23.53 44.75 50.81
N VAL A 850 -22.68 43.87 51.32
CA VAL A 850 -22.95 43.13 52.56
C VAL A 850 -22.23 43.81 53.72
N THR A 851 -22.97 44.07 54.80
CA THR A 851 -22.41 44.50 56.09
C THR A 851 -22.62 43.40 57.12
N THR A 852 -21.52 42.87 57.65
CA THR A 852 -21.49 41.73 58.58
C THR A 852 -20.37 41.92 59.61
N GLN A 853 -20.01 40.89 60.36
CA GLN A 853 -18.86 40.88 61.27
C GLN A 853 -17.91 39.72 60.94
N THR A 854 -16.70 39.78 61.46
CA THR A 854 -15.76 38.66 61.48
C THR A 854 -15.24 38.45 62.88
N TRP A 855 -15.16 37.21 63.34
CA TRP A 855 -14.50 36.85 64.60
C TRP A 855 -13.67 35.58 64.39
N THR A 856 -12.83 35.25 65.37
CA THR A 856 -11.91 34.12 65.24
C THR A 856 -11.75 33.44 66.60
N THR A 857 -11.73 32.10 66.58
CA THR A 857 -11.48 31.29 67.76
C THR A 857 -10.30 30.35 67.54
N LEU A 858 -9.66 29.96 68.65
CA LEU A 858 -8.63 28.94 68.69
C LEU A 858 -9.01 27.91 69.75
N THR A 859 -9.16 26.65 69.34
CA THR A 859 -9.33 25.52 70.25
C THR A 859 -7.96 24.88 70.52
N THR A 860 -7.62 24.77 71.80
CA THR A 860 -6.39 24.10 72.27
C THR A 860 -6.56 22.58 72.33
N PRO A 861 -5.48 21.77 72.42
CA PRO A 861 -5.56 20.31 72.51
C PRO A 861 -6.41 19.79 73.67
N GLY A 862 -6.51 20.55 74.76
CA GLY A 862 -7.36 20.23 75.92
C GLY A 862 -8.86 20.50 75.69
N GLY A 863 -9.27 20.91 74.48
CA GLY A 863 -10.66 21.22 74.12
C GLY A 863 -11.13 22.62 74.51
N THR A 864 -10.33 23.39 75.25
CA THR A 864 -10.65 24.79 75.59
C THR A 864 -10.62 25.65 74.33
N THR A 865 -11.74 26.29 74.01
CA THR A 865 -11.87 27.24 72.89
C THR A 865 -11.82 28.66 73.42
N SER A 866 -10.85 29.43 72.92
CA SER A 866 -10.69 30.85 73.25
C SER A 866 -11.03 31.69 72.03
N GLU A 867 -11.73 32.80 72.25
CA GLU A 867 -11.91 33.83 71.22
C GLU A 867 -10.62 34.63 71.10
N VAL A 868 -10.01 34.60 69.90
CA VAL A 868 -8.72 35.22 69.64
C VAL A 868 -8.85 36.50 68.83
N GLN A 869 -10.00 36.74 68.20
CA GLN A 869 -10.36 38.04 67.66
C GLN A 869 -11.86 38.24 67.86
N SER A 870 -12.23 39.32 68.56
CA SER A 870 -13.63 39.68 68.78
C SER A 870 -14.35 40.05 67.48
N ALA A 871 -15.68 39.95 67.47
CA ALA A 871 -16.48 40.40 66.34
C ALA A 871 -16.12 41.83 65.91
N ALA A 872 -15.60 41.96 64.70
CA ALA A 872 -15.25 43.21 64.05
C ALA A 872 -16.14 43.40 62.82
N ALA A 873 -16.72 44.59 62.64
CA ALA A 873 -17.53 44.89 61.48
C ALA A 873 -16.73 44.74 60.17
N LEU A 874 -17.38 44.18 59.15
CA LEU A 874 -16.87 44.00 57.80
C LEU A 874 -17.97 44.42 56.82
N THR A 875 -17.67 45.42 56.00
CA THR A 875 -18.51 45.81 54.87
C THR A 875 -17.77 45.48 53.59
N LEU A 876 -18.44 44.76 52.69
CA LEU A 876 -17.93 44.37 51.38
C LEU A 876 -18.91 44.85 50.31
N ALA A 877 -18.43 45.63 49.34
CA ALA A 877 -19.15 45.96 48.13
C ALA A 877 -19.43 44.69 47.30
N PRO A 878 -20.33 44.75 46.29
CA PRO A 878 -20.51 43.64 45.35
C PRO A 878 -19.16 43.23 44.73
N ASP A 879 -18.92 41.93 44.66
CA ASP A 879 -17.69 41.29 44.14
C ASP A 879 -16.40 41.70 44.87
N GLU A 880 -16.50 42.39 46.00
CA GLU A 880 -15.32 42.80 46.77
C GLU A 880 -14.72 41.59 47.49
N ALA A 881 -13.41 41.41 47.33
CA ALA A 881 -12.61 40.44 48.06
C ALA A 881 -11.60 41.14 48.97
N VAL A 882 -11.56 40.74 50.24
CA VAL A 882 -10.61 41.25 51.24
C VAL A 882 -9.69 40.11 51.68
N ALA A 883 -8.44 40.18 51.22
CA ALA A 883 -7.37 39.28 51.61
C ALA A 883 -6.61 39.81 52.84
N ARG A 884 -6.35 38.94 53.82
CA ARG A 884 -5.62 39.24 55.06
C ARG A 884 -4.80 38.03 55.52
N ALA A 885 -4.00 38.21 56.56
CA ALA A 885 -3.27 37.14 57.22
C ALA A 885 -3.34 37.29 58.75
N THR A 886 -3.31 36.16 59.45
CA THR A 886 -3.10 36.09 60.90
C THR A 886 -1.80 35.36 61.19
N ARG A 887 -0.94 35.97 62.01
CA ARG A 887 0.28 35.34 62.54
C ARG A 887 -0.06 34.57 63.81
N ILE A 888 0.18 33.27 63.81
CA ILE A 888 0.02 32.39 64.96
C ILE A 888 1.40 32.12 65.55
N VAL A 889 1.59 32.44 66.83
CA VAL A 889 2.84 32.22 67.59
C VAL A 889 2.57 31.21 68.70
N LEU A 890 3.18 30.03 68.62
CA LEU A 890 3.16 29.03 69.69
C LEU A 890 4.45 29.13 70.49
N GLN A 891 4.35 29.42 71.78
CA GLN A 891 5.49 29.43 72.69
C GLN A 891 5.91 28.01 73.08
N ALA A 892 7.15 27.86 73.55
CA ALA A 892 7.71 26.58 74.00
C ALA A 892 6.82 25.86 75.04
N GLY A 893 6.16 26.60 75.93
CA GLY A 893 5.28 26.02 76.96
C GLY A 893 3.81 25.81 76.54
N ALA A 894 3.42 26.09 75.29
CA ALA A 894 2.09 25.70 74.80
C ALA A 894 1.92 24.16 74.83
N ALA A 895 0.72 23.65 75.13
CA ALA A 895 0.47 22.21 75.22
C ALA A 895 0.73 21.46 73.89
N ASP A 896 1.23 20.23 73.98
CA ASP A 896 1.39 19.38 72.79
C ASP A 896 0.04 18.83 72.31
N GLY A 897 -0.09 18.63 71.01
CA GLY A 897 -1.30 18.12 70.35
C GLY A 897 -1.89 19.06 69.30
N THR A 898 -3.13 18.77 68.90
CA THR A 898 -3.82 19.46 67.80
C THR A 898 -4.51 20.73 68.26
N TYR A 899 -4.19 21.84 67.58
CA TYR A 899 -4.89 23.11 67.70
C TYR A 899 -5.81 23.31 66.51
N THR A 900 -6.99 23.90 66.73
CA THR A 900 -7.94 24.22 65.65
C THR A 900 -8.20 25.72 65.63
N TYR A 901 -7.75 26.40 64.58
CA TYR A 901 -7.98 27.81 64.34
C TYR A 901 -9.19 27.99 63.42
N ARG A 902 -10.22 28.71 63.87
CA ARG A 902 -11.45 28.96 63.10
C ARG A 902 -11.70 30.44 62.90
N ARG A 903 -12.04 30.82 61.68
CA ARG A 903 -12.51 32.17 61.35
C ARG A 903 -13.95 32.12 60.90
N TYR A 904 -14.74 33.05 61.41
CA TYR A 904 -16.16 33.18 61.13
C TYR A 904 -16.43 34.53 60.46
N VAL A 905 -17.43 34.54 59.61
CA VAL A 905 -18.04 35.72 58.98
C VAL A 905 -19.55 35.62 59.23
N GLY A 906 -20.17 36.68 59.70
CA GLY A 906 -21.57 36.68 60.16
C GLY A 906 -21.78 37.71 61.26
N THR A 907 -22.91 37.67 61.95
CA THR A 907 -23.18 38.45 63.16
C THR A 907 -23.03 37.55 64.37
N GLN A 908 -22.03 37.79 65.20
CA GLN A 908 -21.67 36.91 66.31
C GLN A 908 -22.86 36.72 67.27
N GLY A 909 -23.21 35.46 67.52
CA GLY A 909 -24.35 35.09 68.37
C GLY A 909 -25.73 35.19 67.70
N VAL A 910 -25.79 35.59 66.42
CA VAL A 910 -27.02 35.67 65.63
C VAL A 910 -26.96 34.73 64.44
N ASP A 911 -25.96 34.88 63.56
CA ASP A 911 -25.79 34.08 62.34
C ASP A 911 -24.32 33.84 61.98
N THR A 912 -24.06 32.81 61.18
CA THR A 912 -22.73 32.52 60.62
C THR A 912 -22.89 32.34 59.13
N LEU A 913 -22.47 33.35 58.36
CA LEU A 913 -22.55 33.39 56.89
C LEU A 913 -21.44 32.55 56.25
N ALA A 914 -20.24 32.52 56.85
CA ALA A 914 -19.17 31.61 56.46
C ALA A 914 -18.28 31.25 57.65
N VAL A 915 -17.69 30.05 57.61
CA VAL A 915 -16.66 29.62 58.56
C VAL A 915 -15.58 28.84 57.84
N ALA A 916 -14.33 29.08 58.19
CA ALA A 916 -13.20 28.27 57.75
C ALA A 916 -12.37 27.83 58.95
N SER A 917 -11.79 26.63 58.87
CA SER A 917 -11.00 26.05 59.95
C SER A 917 -9.70 25.45 59.45
N TYR A 918 -8.63 25.61 60.22
CA TYR A 918 -7.32 25.03 59.97
C TYR A 918 -6.82 24.36 61.25
N ALA A 919 -6.50 23.07 61.16
CA ALA A 919 -5.93 22.31 62.26
C ALA A 919 -4.42 22.15 62.06
N PHE A 920 -3.65 22.29 63.14
CA PHE A 920 -2.20 22.10 63.12
C PHE A 920 -1.69 21.49 64.42
N ASP A 921 -0.61 20.73 64.34
CA ASP A 921 -0.07 19.98 65.48
C ASP A 921 1.19 20.65 66.05
N LYS A 922 1.28 20.67 67.38
CA LYS A 922 2.54 20.83 68.12
C LYS A 922 3.04 19.46 68.56
N SER A 923 4.22 19.08 68.08
CA SER A 923 4.84 17.77 68.35
C SER A 923 5.88 17.84 69.46
N ALA A 924 5.83 16.86 70.37
CA ALA A 924 6.80 16.68 71.46
C ALA A 924 8.19 16.18 70.98
N SER A 925 8.33 15.72 69.73
CA SER A 925 9.52 14.96 69.28
C SER A 925 10.12 15.40 67.94
N ALA A 926 9.56 16.41 67.27
CA ALA A 926 10.02 16.82 65.93
C ALA A 926 11.21 17.80 65.99
N ALA A 927 12.29 17.51 65.25
CA ALA A 927 13.39 18.43 65.01
C ALA A 927 12.95 19.63 64.14
N LEU A 928 13.45 20.83 64.46
CA LEU A 928 13.10 22.12 63.83
C LEU A 928 12.96 22.03 62.30
N ALA A 929 11.73 22.19 61.80
CA ALA A 929 11.50 22.82 60.51
C ALA A 929 11.26 24.31 60.79
N THR A 930 12.29 25.13 60.62
CA THR A 930 12.14 26.59 60.63
C THR A 930 11.06 27.01 59.63
N ALA A 931 9.90 27.41 60.11
CA ALA A 931 8.92 28.17 59.33
C ALA A 931 9.53 29.55 59.06
N GLN A 932 10.22 29.71 57.93
CA GLN A 932 10.72 31.03 57.52
C GLN A 932 9.58 31.90 56.99
N ALA A 933 9.54 33.14 57.47
CA ALA A 933 8.61 34.17 57.06
C ALA A 933 9.04 34.88 55.78
N SER A 934 8.08 35.07 54.86
CA SER A 934 7.93 36.24 53.98
C SER A 934 6.44 36.28 53.58
N ASP A 935 5.65 37.34 53.70
CA ASP A 935 5.87 38.77 53.80
C ASP A 935 5.04 39.36 54.96
N ALA A 936 5.56 40.38 55.64
CA ALA A 936 4.75 41.15 56.59
C ALA A 936 3.66 41.91 55.84
N VAL A 937 2.39 41.67 56.20
CA VAL A 937 1.24 42.42 55.67
C VAL A 937 0.90 43.53 56.66
N ALA A 938 0.77 44.77 56.20
CA ALA A 938 0.37 45.88 57.06
C ALA A 938 -1.02 45.60 57.69
N GLY A 939 -1.13 45.71 59.02
CA GLY A 939 -2.37 45.43 59.76
C GLY A 939 -2.61 43.96 60.14
N GLU A 940 -1.58 43.11 60.07
CA GLU A 940 -1.62 41.70 60.51
C GLU A 940 -1.94 41.55 62.01
N ALA A 941 -2.93 40.69 62.34
CA ALA A 941 -3.23 40.32 63.71
C ALA A 941 -2.29 39.20 64.18
N THR A 942 -1.77 39.31 65.41
CA THR A 942 -0.94 38.27 66.04
C THR A 942 -1.72 37.57 67.14
N VAL A 943 -1.76 36.24 67.10
CA VAL A 943 -2.31 35.37 68.14
C VAL A 943 -1.16 34.60 68.78
N THR A 944 -0.95 34.77 70.08
CA THR A 944 0.10 34.09 70.85
C THR A 944 -0.49 33.05 71.80
N VAL A 945 0.03 31.83 71.76
CA VAL A 945 -0.38 30.70 72.58
C VAL A 945 0.78 30.32 73.50
N GLY A 946 0.57 30.37 74.82
CA GLY A 946 1.58 30.00 75.83
C GLY A 946 1.00 29.17 76.97
N GLU A 947 1.80 28.92 78.01
CA GLU A 947 1.39 28.13 79.19
C GLU A 947 0.16 28.70 79.89
N THR A 948 0.08 30.04 79.94
CA THR A 948 -0.97 30.77 80.67
C THR A 948 -2.23 31.01 79.83
N GLY A 949 -2.29 30.50 78.59
CA GLY A 949 -3.45 30.62 77.71
C GLY A 949 -3.16 31.26 76.36
N VAL A 950 -4.24 31.67 75.68
CA VAL A 950 -4.22 32.28 74.34
C VAL A 950 -4.46 33.79 74.45
N THR A 951 -3.63 34.60 73.78
CA THR A 951 -3.69 36.07 73.77
C THR A 951 -3.61 36.61 72.34
N SER A 952 -4.14 37.81 72.07
CA SER A 952 -4.04 38.45 70.75
C SER A 952 -3.83 39.96 70.84
N ASP A 953 -3.09 40.51 69.87
CA ASP A 953 -2.72 41.93 69.79
C ASP A 953 -3.62 42.75 68.84
N ALA A 954 -4.82 42.25 68.50
CA ALA A 954 -5.70 42.97 67.59
C ALA A 954 -6.26 44.26 68.24
N PRO A 955 -6.22 45.43 67.58
CA PRO A 955 -6.77 46.66 68.14
C PRO A 955 -8.27 46.54 68.36
N ALA A 956 -8.70 46.68 69.62
CA ALA A 956 -10.10 46.79 70.00
C ALA A 956 -10.64 48.17 69.59
N THR A 957 -11.10 48.32 68.34
CA THR A 957 -11.91 49.49 67.96
C THR A 957 -13.37 49.25 68.33
N VAL A 958 -13.74 49.77 69.50
CA VAL A 958 -15.13 49.96 69.93
C VAL A 958 -15.70 51.19 69.22
N ALA A 959 -16.77 51.00 68.46
CA ALA A 959 -17.73 52.06 68.14
C ALA A 959 -19.14 51.53 68.42
N ALA A 960 -19.77 52.08 69.45
CA ALA A 960 -21.12 51.73 69.87
C ALA A 960 -22.18 52.41 68.98
N ALA A 961 -23.21 51.65 68.59
CA ALA A 961 -24.51 52.13 68.11
C ALA A 961 -25.59 51.04 68.29
N PRO A 962 -26.87 51.41 68.32
CA PRO A 962 -27.71 51.52 69.51
C PRO A 962 -28.18 50.18 70.10
N SER A 963 -28.45 50.18 71.40
CA SER A 963 -29.10 49.08 72.11
C SER A 963 -30.52 48.85 71.57
N ALA A 964 -30.72 47.80 70.76
CA ALA A 964 -32.01 47.17 70.63
C ALA A 964 -32.18 46.25 71.84
N SER A 965 -33.05 46.63 72.77
CA SER A 965 -33.45 45.76 73.89
C SER A 965 -34.13 44.52 73.31
N VAL A 966 -33.41 43.39 73.25
CA VAL A 966 -34.04 42.09 73.04
C VAL A 966 -34.97 41.88 74.23
N ALA A 967 -36.27 41.94 73.99
CA ALA A 967 -37.26 41.67 75.02
C ALA A 967 -37.06 40.24 75.51
N LEU A 968 -36.64 40.09 76.77
CA LEU A 968 -36.61 38.81 77.44
C LEU A 968 -38.03 38.18 77.39
N PRO A 969 -38.14 36.85 77.29
CA PRO A 969 -39.44 36.18 77.32
C PRO A 969 -40.24 36.58 78.56
N ALA A 970 -41.45 37.10 78.38
CA ALA A 970 -42.30 37.50 79.50
C ALA A 970 -42.79 36.31 80.35
N ALA A 971 -42.67 35.08 79.84
CA ALA A 971 -43.07 33.86 80.53
C ALA A 971 -42.18 32.68 80.13
N THR A 972 -41.93 31.79 81.09
CA THR A 972 -41.26 30.51 80.85
C THR A 972 -42.22 29.55 80.14
N THR A 973 -41.86 29.07 78.93
CA THR A 973 -42.74 28.24 78.09
C THR A 973 -42.00 27.10 77.42
N LEU A 974 -42.70 26.00 77.10
CA LEU A 974 -42.18 24.87 76.33
C LEU A 974 -42.91 24.80 74.98
N ARG A 975 -42.18 24.85 73.86
CA ARG A 975 -42.73 24.73 72.50
C ARG A 975 -42.86 23.27 72.09
N ALA A 976 -43.71 23.01 71.09
CA ALA A 976 -43.87 21.67 70.55
C ALA A 976 -42.52 21.21 69.92
N PRO A 977 -42.08 19.96 70.18
CA PRO A 977 -40.89 19.43 69.54
C PRO A 977 -41.05 19.39 68.01
N TYR A 978 -39.98 19.60 67.25
CA TYR A 978 -39.98 19.50 65.78
C TYR A 978 -38.74 18.75 65.25
N PRO A 979 -38.87 17.92 64.21
CA PRO A 979 -40.13 17.43 63.63
C PRO A 979 -40.90 16.55 64.63
N ASN A 980 -42.23 16.53 64.51
CA ASN A 980 -43.12 15.68 65.32
C ASN A 980 -44.31 15.24 64.45
N PRO A 981 -44.33 13.98 63.95
CA PRO A 981 -43.52 12.84 64.38
C PRO A 981 -42.01 12.95 64.05
N ALA A 982 -41.16 12.44 64.94
CA ALA A 982 -39.70 12.48 64.86
C ALA A 982 -39.15 11.14 64.32
N PRO A 983 -38.35 11.13 63.23
CA PRO A 983 -37.77 9.90 62.65
C PRO A 983 -36.53 9.39 63.42
N GLY A 984 -36.31 9.86 64.64
CA GLY A 984 -35.16 9.50 65.47
C GLY A 984 -34.46 10.70 66.13
N ARG A 985 -34.62 11.92 65.61
CA ARG A 985 -34.17 13.15 66.27
C ARG A 985 -35.27 14.21 66.25
N ALA A 986 -35.38 14.98 67.33
CA ALA A 986 -36.26 16.14 67.41
C ALA A 986 -35.59 17.28 68.20
N THR A 987 -35.94 18.51 67.91
CA THR A 987 -35.54 19.70 68.65
C THR A 987 -36.69 20.14 69.56
N VAL A 988 -36.37 20.41 70.82
CA VAL A 988 -37.29 20.97 71.82
C VAL A 988 -36.85 22.40 72.11
N ALA A 989 -37.70 23.36 71.72
CA ALA A 989 -37.49 24.76 72.07
C ALA A 989 -38.23 25.13 73.37
N TYR A 990 -37.58 25.85 74.28
CA TYR A 990 -38.19 26.40 75.48
C TYR A 990 -37.66 27.81 75.79
N GLU A 991 -38.48 28.60 76.47
CA GLU A 991 -38.18 29.97 76.87
C GLU A 991 -38.15 30.04 78.40
N VAL A 992 -37.23 30.82 78.97
CA VAL A 992 -37.05 31.00 80.42
C VAL A 992 -37.11 32.50 80.71
N ALA A 993 -38.08 32.93 81.51
CA ALA A 993 -38.32 34.36 81.78
C ALA A 993 -37.31 34.99 82.75
N GLU A 994 -36.84 34.22 83.73
CA GLU A 994 -35.88 34.63 84.76
C GLU A 994 -34.91 33.48 85.04
N ALA A 995 -33.65 33.79 85.39
CA ALA A 995 -32.63 32.78 85.63
C ALA A 995 -33.09 31.75 86.68
N ALA A 996 -33.09 30.47 86.29
CA ALA A 996 -33.58 29.37 87.13
C ALA A 996 -32.82 28.08 86.82
N VAL A 997 -32.87 27.11 87.74
CA VAL A 997 -32.44 25.74 87.43
C VAL A 997 -33.51 25.11 86.54
N VAL A 998 -33.13 24.78 85.31
CA VAL A 998 -34.00 24.19 84.30
C VAL A 998 -33.66 22.72 84.14
N ARG A 999 -34.70 21.88 84.17
CA ARG A 999 -34.63 20.47 83.83
C ARG A 999 -35.62 20.15 82.72
N VAL A 1000 -35.12 19.72 81.56
CA VAL A 1000 -35.94 19.17 80.48
C VAL A 1000 -35.71 17.66 80.42
N ALA A 1001 -36.74 16.88 80.65
CA ALA A 1001 -36.68 15.42 80.61
C ALA A 1001 -37.81 14.85 79.73
N VAL A 1002 -37.56 13.68 79.15
CA VAL A 1002 -38.51 12.95 78.29
C VAL A 1002 -38.94 11.68 79.01
N TYR A 1003 -40.25 11.43 78.99
CA TYR A 1003 -40.90 10.29 79.63
C TYR A 1003 -41.60 9.42 78.59
N ASP A 1004 -41.58 8.09 78.77
CA ASP A 1004 -42.37 7.15 77.97
C ASP A 1004 -43.86 7.18 78.37
N ALA A 1005 -44.70 6.45 77.64
CA ALA A 1005 -46.15 6.37 77.90
C ALA A 1005 -46.51 5.77 79.27
N LEU A 1006 -45.58 5.11 79.98
CA LEU A 1006 -45.77 4.57 81.32
C LEU A 1006 -45.28 5.54 82.41
N GLY A 1007 -44.77 6.73 82.03
CA GLY A 1007 -44.25 7.74 82.94
C GLY A 1007 -42.81 7.47 83.40
N ARG A 1008 -42.09 6.54 82.77
CA ARG A 1008 -40.65 6.32 83.07
C ARG A 1008 -39.82 7.35 82.34
N GLU A 1009 -38.87 7.95 83.05
CA GLU A 1009 -37.90 8.89 82.46
C GLU A 1009 -36.95 8.13 81.52
N VAL A 1010 -36.99 8.46 80.23
CA VAL A 1010 -36.17 7.80 79.21
C VAL A 1010 -34.95 8.63 78.80
N ALA A 1011 -34.98 9.94 79.04
CA ALA A 1011 -33.82 10.81 78.90
C ALA A 1011 -33.97 12.11 79.69
N VAL A 1012 -32.84 12.65 80.15
CA VAL A 1012 -32.71 14.02 80.61
C VAL A 1012 -31.93 14.78 79.54
N VAL A 1013 -32.56 15.79 78.96
CA VAL A 1013 -32.03 16.56 77.83
C VAL A 1013 -31.19 17.74 78.32
N THR A 1014 -31.61 18.38 79.42
CA THR A 1014 -30.81 19.35 80.16
C THR A 1014 -31.21 19.33 81.63
N ASP A 1015 -30.24 19.60 82.51
CA ASP A 1015 -30.44 19.71 83.97
C ASP A 1015 -29.37 20.63 84.55
N GLY A 1016 -29.70 21.90 84.76
CA GLY A 1016 -28.73 22.87 85.27
C GLY A 1016 -29.21 24.32 85.32
N PRO A 1017 -28.40 25.22 85.93
CA PRO A 1017 -28.69 26.65 85.95
C PRO A 1017 -28.75 27.22 84.53
N THR A 1018 -29.83 27.92 84.20
CA THR A 1018 -30.11 28.50 82.88
C THR A 1018 -30.53 29.96 83.07
N GLU A 1019 -29.87 30.88 82.37
CA GLU A 1019 -30.19 32.31 82.36
C GLU A 1019 -31.55 32.59 81.66
N ALA A 1020 -32.09 33.80 81.83
CA ALA A 1020 -33.29 34.21 81.10
C ALA A 1020 -33.00 34.27 79.59
N GLY A 1021 -33.83 33.62 78.77
CA GLY A 1021 -33.57 33.51 77.34
C GLY A 1021 -34.41 32.45 76.62
N ARG A 1022 -34.16 32.27 75.32
CA ARG A 1022 -34.74 31.20 74.49
C ARG A 1022 -33.69 30.15 74.21
N PHE A 1023 -34.06 28.89 74.33
CA PHE A 1023 -33.16 27.75 74.25
C PHE A 1023 -33.75 26.68 73.35
N GLU A 1024 -32.89 26.02 72.58
CA GLU A 1024 -33.24 24.84 71.79
C GLU A 1024 -32.31 23.70 72.19
N VAL A 1025 -32.91 22.53 72.46
CA VAL A 1025 -32.16 21.34 72.84
C VAL A 1025 -32.55 20.16 71.97
N ALA A 1026 -31.54 19.43 71.48
CA ALA A 1026 -31.73 18.26 70.66
C ALA A 1026 -32.07 17.03 71.51
N VAL A 1027 -33.03 16.24 71.04
CA VAL A 1027 -33.46 14.97 71.62
C VAL A 1027 -33.11 13.85 70.64
N ASP A 1028 -32.21 12.95 71.05
CA ASP A 1028 -31.88 11.74 70.29
C ASP A 1028 -32.77 10.59 70.74
N ALA A 1029 -33.78 10.28 69.92
CA ALA A 1029 -34.75 9.23 70.13
C ALA A 1029 -34.46 7.96 69.31
N ARG A 1030 -33.29 7.85 68.65
CA ARG A 1030 -32.95 6.70 67.77
C ARG A 1030 -32.94 5.35 68.51
N ALA A 1031 -32.65 5.37 69.80
CA ALA A 1031 -32.65 4.18 70.65
C ALA A 1031 -34.03 3.87 71.27
N TRP A 1032 -35.05 4.70 71.03
CA TRP A 1032 -36.37 4.56 71.65
C TRP A 1032 -37.33 3.78 70.73
N ALA A 1033 -38.28 3.06 71.32
CA ALA A 1033 -39.30 2.37 70.54
C ALA A 1033 -40.25 3.38 69.86
N PRO A 1034 -40.76 3.12 68.65
CA PRO A 1034 -41.80 3.95 68.03
C PRO A 1034 -43.00 4.07 68.96
N GLY A 1035 -43.49 5.29 69.18
CA GLY A 1035 -44.53 5.54 70.19
C GLY A 1035 -44.63 6.99 70.62
N VAL A 1036 -45.50 7.25 71.61
CA VAL A 1036 -45.75 8.58 72.16
C VAL A 1036 -44.94 8.77 73.44
N TYR A 1037 -44.20 9.88 73.48
CA TYR A 1037 -43.39 10.36 74.60
C TYR A 1037 -43.88 11.73 75.07
N VAL A 1038 -43.54 12.09 76.30
CA VAL A 1038 -43.85 13.39 76.89
C VAL A 1038 -42.57 14.10 77.28
N VAL A 1039 -42.32 15.25 76.67
CA VAL A 1039 -41.26 16.18 77.07
C VAL A 1039 -41.79 17.06 78.20
N ARG A 1040 -41.05 17.16 79.30
CA ARG A 1040 -41.39 17.97 80.47
C ARG A 1040 -40.27 18.95 80.78
N LEU A 1041 -40.62 20.23 80.82
CA LEU A 1041 -39.79 21.33 81.33
C LEU A 1041 -40.16 21.59 82.79
N ALA A 1042 -39.17 21.66 83.67
CA ALA A 1042 -39.28 22.19 85.02
C ALA A 1042 -38.27 23.32 85.21
N ALA A 1043 -38.73 24.52 85.54
CA ALA A 1043 -37.92 25.71 85.71
C ALA A 1043 -38.44 26.52 86.91
N GLY A 1044 -37.80 26.38 88.06
CA GLY A 1044 -38.32 26.92 89.33
C GLY A 1044 -39.71 26.36 89.68
N ALA A 1045 -40.71 27.24 89.81
CA ALA A 1045 -42.10 26.86 90.08
C ALA A 1045 -42.91 26.49 88.83
N VAL A 1046 -42.37 26.69 87.62
CA VAL A 1046 -43.08 26.46 86.35
C VAL A 1046 -42.80 25.06 85.84
N VAL A 1047 -43.88 24.29 85.56
CA VAL A 1047 -43.80 22.98 84.91
C VAL A 1047 -44.66 22.99 83.65
N ALA A 1048 -44.08 22.63 82.51
CA ALA A 1048 -44.78 22.55 81.22
C ALA A 1048 -44.49 21.20 80.52
N THR A 1049 -45.46 20.68 79.78
CA THR A 1049 -45.31 19.41 79.04
C THR A 1049 -45.75 19.53 77.57
N LYS A 1050 -45.10 18.77 76.68
CA LYS A 1050 -45.44 18.64 75.26
C LYS A 1050 -45.28 17.21 74.78
N ARG A 1051 -46.11 16.82 73.80
CA ARG A 1051 -46.08 15.47 73.21
C ARG A 1051 -44.96 15.38 72.16
N LEU A 1052 -44.22 14.29 72.16
CA LEU A 1052 -43.26 13.89 71.12
C LEU A 1052 -43.66 12.51 70.59
N THR A 1053 -44.00 12.40 69.30
CA THR A 1053 -44.26 11.11 68.66
C THR A 1053 -42.98 10.68 67.95
N VAL A 1054 -42.48 9.47 68.22
CA VAL A 1054 -41.31 8.89 67.54
C VAL A 1054 -41.80 7.86 66.54
N VAL A 1055 -41.34 7.98 65.29
CA VAL A 1055 -41.62 7.05 64.17
C VAL A 1055 -40.32 6.46 63.66
N ARG A 1056 -40.43 5.35 62.93
CA ARG A 1056 -39.31 4.74 62.21
C ARG A 1056 -39.45 4.97 60.73
#